data_AF-A0A7C6X489-F1
#
_entry.id   AF-A0A7C6X489-F1
#
_cell.length_a   1.000
_cell.length_b   1.000
_cell.length_c   1.000
_cell.angle_alpha   90.00
_cell.angle_beta   90.00
_cell.angle_gamma   90.00
#
_symmetry.space_group_name_H-M   'P 1'
#
loop_
_entity.id
_entity.type
_entity.pdbx_description
1 polymer ?
#
loop_
_entity_poly.entity_id
_entity_poly.type
_entity_poly.pdbx_seq_one_letter_code
_entity_poly.pdbx_strand_id
1 'polypeptide(L)'
;MRRKNYCGLFSEQDVGSPAVASGWVETKRDMGGVIFIDLTDREGRLQAVFNPEYTSPEAFALAESVRNQSVMELSGILHLRDPETANPKIRTGTVELRVTEAELLSPAASLPFDPADADRVREDLRLQYRFLDLRRPRLRDNIRFRHRVTRSIRDFMDGQGFVDIETPILTKSTPEGARDYLVPSRVHQGSFYALPQSPQIFKQLLMVSGFDRYYQIARCFRDEDLRADRQPEFTQLDLEMSFVEKEDVLRLLEELFKSVLLDVRGLDFPHPFPRFTWEEAMDTYGSDKPDLRFGLPVIDVTELAGKSGFSVFDKTASNGGVIRTITVPDQADFTRAQIENLTEFAVDQGAAGMAWIAWRPSGEIYSILTKFIAEDRMKAILERAGAKPGDFVLFSADRLETVRKVTGALRLKLAEILELQDPGHFAFAIVTDFPMFEYSEDEDRYVAQHHPFTMPYKEDLPLLLSDPARVRSEAYDFVLNGVELGSGSIRIHDSEIQTRVFQALGFSKEEIEERFGFMLNAFRYGAPPHGGFAFGLDRLVMILAGEQSLRDIIAFPKVRDASDPMTQAPSTVDQQQLDDLGIRLAESVLRDQDTSQAAQAGRTVKVDIGKLEEQARLRLSPQEEALAREQLLELIALADALHAVDTGDSPPTYTPSQAHNIHLTERDDRPLTNEEALQNAASVSDGFFLVPPVVE
;
A
#
# COMPACT_ATOMS: atom_id res chain seq x y z
N MET A 1 -29.26 -18.06 -24.50
CA MET A 1 -28.01 -18.04 -23.69
C MET A 1 -27.62 -19.48 -23.41
N ARG A 2 -26.33 -19.85 -23.52
CA ARG A 2 -25.85 -21.20 -23.21
C ARG A 2 -25.91 -21.48 -21.69
N ARG A 3 -25.45 -20.54 -20.87
CA ARG A 3 -25.63 -20.56 -19.40
C ARG A 3 -27.05 -20.17 -18.97
N LYS A 4 -27.68 -20.97 -18.09
CA LYS A 4 -29.04 -20.72 -17.56
C LYS A 4 -29.04 -19.88 -16.28
N ASN A 5 -28.10 -20.12 -15.36
CA ASN A 5 -27.92 -19.35 -14.13
C ASN A 5 -26.43 -19.35 -13.71
N TYR A 6 -26.06 -18.51 -12.75
CA TYR A 6 -24.72 -18.53 -12.15
C TYR A 6 -24.60 -19.67 -11.13
N CYS A 7 -23.40 -20.25 -11.04
CA CYS A 7 -23.09 -21.40 -10.18
C CYS A 7 -23.54 -21.15 -8.74
N GLY A 8 -23.16 -20.02 -8.14
CA GLY A 8 -23.50 -19.71 -6.75
C GLY A 8 -24.94 -19.26 -6.49
N LEU A 9 -25.80 -19.17 -7.51
CA LEU A 9 -27.19 -18.69 -7.37
C LEU A 9 -28.25 -19.79 -7.45
N PHE A 10 -27.88 -21.03 -7.74
CA PHE A 10 -28.81 -22.15 -7.65
C PHE A 10 -29.26 -22.40 -6.21
N SER A 11 -30.49 -22.86 -6.06
CA SER A 11 -31.13 -23.08 -4.76
C SER A 11 -32.09 -24.27 -4.81
N GLU A 12 -32.70 -24.60 -3.67
CA GLU A 12 -33.72 -25.66 -3.57
C GLU A 12 -34.93 -25.42 -4.48
N GLN A 13 -35.19 -24.16 -4.85
CA GLN A 13 -36.27 -23.80 -5.78
C GLN A 13 -36.01 -24.29 -7.21
N ASP A 14 -34.76 -24.57 -7.55
CA ASP A 14 -34.33 -25.01 -8.89
C ASP A 14 -34.33 -26.54 -9.03
N VAL A 15 -34.56 -27.29 -7.95
CA VAL A 15 -34.50 -28.76 -7.93
C VAL A 15 -35.49 -29.37 -8.92
N GLY A 16 -35.04 -30.39 -9.64
CA GLY A 16 -35.81 -31.07 -10.69
C GLY A 16 -35.84 -30.34 -12.03
N SER A 17 -35.29 -29.12 -12.11
CA SER A 17 -35.21 -28.37 -13.38
C SER A 17 -33.92 -28.66 -14.15
N PRO A 18 -33.96 -28.68 -15.50
CA PRO A 18 -32.76 -28.64 -16.31
C PRO A 18 -31.94 -27.37 -16.04
N ALA A 19 -30.65 -27.52 -15.81
CA ALA A 19 -29.72 -26.44 -15.55
C ALA A 19 -28.49 -26.55 -16.44
N VAL A 20 -27.97 -25.39 -16.82
CA VAL A 20 -26.69 -25.26 -17.52
C VAL A 20 -25.84 -24.25 -16.76
N ALA A 21 -24.70 -24.71 -16.27
CA ALA A 21 -23.74 -23.92 -15.49
C ALA A 21 -22.40 -23.90 -16.21
N SER A 22 -21.78 -22.73 -16.31
CA SER A 22 -20.47 -22.58 -16.96
C SER A 22 -19.53 -21.80 -16.04
N GLY A 23 -18.30 -22.29 -15.88
CA GLY A 23 -17.35 -21.75 -14.92
C GLY A 23 -15.99 -22.44 -14.96
N TRP A 24 -15.22 -22.28 -13.90
CA TRP A 24 -13.91 -22.90 -13.73
C TRP A 24 -14.01 -24.10 -12.80
N VAL A 25 -13.27 -25.17 -13.12
CA VAL A 25 -13.07 -26.30 -12.21
C VAL A 25 -12.24 -25.82 -11.02
N GLU A 26 -12.83 -25.67 -9.85
CA GLU A 26 -12.11 -25.24 -8.66
C GLU A 26 -11.41 -26.42 -8.00
N THR A 27 -12.15 -27.51 -7.75
CA THR A 27 -11.59 -28.76 -7.27
C THR A 27 -12.22 -29.94 -7.99
N LYS A 28 -11.45 -31.02 -8.15
CA LYS A 28 -11.91 -32.32 -8.64
C LYS A 28 -11.62 -33.39 -7.59
N ARG A 29 -12.62 -34.22 -7.28
CA ARG A 29 -12.53 -35.34 -6.35
C ARG A 29 -13.07 -36.60 -7.03
N ASP A 30 -12.23 -37.62 -7.16
CA ASP A 30 -12.60 -38.91 -7.74
C ASP A 30 -12.73 -39.95 -6.62
N MET A 31 -13.88 -40.62 -6.55
CA MET A 31 -14.17 -41.66 -5.56
C MET A 31 -14.28 -43.07 -6.17
N GLY A 32 -13.66 -43.32 -7.33
CA GLY A 32 -13.53 -44.65 -7.92
C GLY A 32 -14.80 -45.17 -8.59
N GLY A 33 -15.67 -44.26 -9.05
CA GLY A 33 -16.94 -44.56 -9.72
C GLY A 33 -17.90 -43.38 -9.78
N VAL A 34 -17.66 -42.34 -8.98
CA VAL A 34 -18.36 -41.05 -9.03
C VAL A 34 -17.32 -39.95 -8.93
N ILE A 35 -17.44 -38.92 -9.78
CA ILE A 35 -16.55 -37.77 -9.80
C ILE A 35 -17.32 -36.53 -9.37
N PHE A 36 -16.74 -35.79 -8.43
CA PHE A 36 -17.26 -34.52 -7.95
C PHE A 36 -16.37 -33.39 -8.46
N ILE A 37 -16.99 -32.43 -9.14
CA ILE A 37 -16.34 -31.20 -9.57
C ILE A 37 -17.02 -30.03 -8.87
N ASP A 38 -16.23 -29.21 -8.19
CA ASP A 38 -16.70 -27.91 -7.73
C ASP A 38 -16.52 -26.92 -8.89
N LEU A 39 -17.62 -26.54 -9.55
CA LEU A 39 -17.61 -25.53 -10.61
C LEU A 39 -17.83 -24.16 -9.99
N THR A 40 -16.94 -23.21 -10.27
CA THR A 40 -16.98 -21.86 -9.68
C THR A 40 -17.12 -20.78 -10.73
N ASP A 41 -17.88 -19.74 -10.39
CA ASP A 41 -17.95 -18.50 -11.15
C ASP A 41 -17.96 -17.27 -10.22
N ARG A 42 -18.33 -16.10 -10.76
CA ARG A 42 -18.32 -14.85 -10.00
C ARG A 42 -19.30 -14.80 -8.83
N GLU A 43 -20.36 -15.62 -8.84
CA GLU A 43 -21.39 -15.62 -7.78
C GLU A 43 -21.17 -16.75 -6.77
N GLY A 44 -20.30 -17.71 -7.06
CA GLY A 44 -19.88 -18.75 -6.13
C GLY A 44 -19.72 -20.11 -6.78
N ARG A 45 -19.80 -21.14 -5.93
CA ARG A 45 -19.53 -22.53 -6.29
C ARG A 45 -20.83 -23.32 -6.47
N LEU A 46 -20.83 -24.31 -7.37
CA LEU A 46 -21.84 -25.35 -7.51
C LEU A 46 -21.15 -26.71 -7.54
N GLN A 47 -21.56 -27.65 -6.69
CA GLN A 47 -21.10 -29.03 -6.81
C GLN A 47 -21.76 -29.68 -8.03
N ALA A 48 -20.96 -30.29 -8.88
CA ALA A 48 -21.37 -31.07 -10.03
C ALA A 48 -20.95 -32.53 -9.83
N VAL A 49 -21.88 -33.45 -10.04
CA VAL A 49 -21.70 -34.89 -9.82
C VAL A 49 -21.82 -35.64 -11.12
N PHE A 50 -20.77 -36.37 -11.46
CA PHE A 50 -20.68 -37.23 -12.63
C PHE A 50 -20.79 -38.68 -12.17
N ASN A 51 -21.78 -39.40 -12.68
CA ASN A 51 -22.05 -40.81 -12.36
C ASN A 51 -22.41 -41.55 -13.66
N PRO A 52 -21.79 -42.71 -13.96
CA PRO A 52 -22.06 -43.45 -15.19
C PRO A 52 -23.54 -43.83 -15.40
N GLU A 53 -24.38 -43.84 -14.35
CA GLU A 53 -25.81 -44.12 -14.46
C GLU A 53 -26.60 -43.07 -15.28
N TYR A 54 -26.16 -41.81 -15.28
CA TYR A 54 -26.88 -40.71 -15.93
C TYR A 54 -25.99 -39.72 -16.69
N THR A 55 -24.67 -39.80 -16.54
CA THR A 55 -23.69 -38.99 -17.27
C THR A 55 -23.27 -39.71 -18.56
N SER A 56 -23.17 -38.98 -19.69
CA SER A 56 -22.68 -39.59 -20.93
C SER A 56 -21.23 -40.10 -20.77
N PRO A 57 -20.84 -41.20 -21.47
CA PRO A 57 -19.47 -41.72 -21.40
C PRO A 57 -18.41 -40.66 -21.74
N GLU A 58 -18.70 -39.78 -22.70
CA GLU A 58 -17.81 -38.70 -23.11
C GLU A 58 -17.65 -37.64 -22.01
N ALA A 59 -18.74 -37.25 -21.35
CA ALA A 59 -18.70 -36.29 -20.26
C ALA A 59 -18.00 -36.85 -19.01
N PHE A 60 -18.17 -38.15 -18.74
CA PHE A 60 -17.49 -38.82 -17.63
C PHE A 60 -15.97 -38.91 -17.87
N ALA A 61 -15.54 -39.34 -19.06
CA ALA A 61 -14.12 -39.36 -19.43
C ALA A 61 -13.48 -37.96 -19.43
N LEU A 62 -14.24 -36.93 -19.80
CA LEU A 62 -13.79 -35.55 -19.70
C LEU A 62 -13.58 -35.17 -18.21
N ALA A 63 -14.51 -35.51 -17.32
CA ALA A 63 -14.36 -35.24 -15.89
C ALA A 63 -13.16 -35.97 -15.27
N GLU A 64 -12.80 -37.18 -15.74
CA GLU A 64 -11.59 -37.89 -15.29
C GLU A 64 -10.31 -37.12 -15.66
N SER A 65 -10.26 -36.56 -16.86
CA SER A 65 -9.04 -35.94 -17.42
C SER A 65 -8.89 -34.45 -17.09
N VAL A 66 -9.97 -33.76 -16.71
CA VAL A 66 -9.94 -32.31 -16.49
C VAL A 66 -9.04 -31.91 -15.32
N ARG A 67 -8.37 -30.77 -15.47
CA ARG A 67 -7.49 -30.16 -14.47
C ARG A 67 -8.19 -28.99 -13.77
N ASN A 68 -7.75 -28.67 -12.55
CA ASN A 68 -8.17 -27.43 -11.88
C ASN A 68 -7.94 -26.23 -12.80
N GLN A 69 -8.82 -25.25 -12.68
CA GLN A 69 -8.91 -24.02 -13.46
C GLN A 69 -9.20 -24.19 -14.95
N SER A 70 -9.53 -25.40 -15.42
CA SER A 70 -10.11 -25.60 -16.76
C SER A 70 -11.51 -24.99 -16.82
N VAL A 71 -11.91 -24.48 -17.98
CA VAL A 71 -13.22 -23.86 -18.19
C VAL A 71 -14.17 -24.88 -18.78
N MET A 72 -15.30 -25.10 -18.11
CA MET A 72 -16.30 -26.08 -18.53
C MET A 72 -17.70 -25.47 -18.60
N GLU A 73 -18.53 -26.04 -19.45
CA GLU A 73 -19.99 -25.92 -19.42
C GLU A 73 -20.59 -27.28 -19.08
N LEU A 74 -21.45 -27.31 -18.07
CA LEU A 74 -22.08 -28.51 -17.54
C LEU A 74 -23.59 -28.40 -17.69
N SER A 75 -24.21 -29.41 -18.27
CA SER A 75 -25.66 -29.53 -18.41
C SER A 75 -26.17 -30.72 -17.60
N GLY A 76 -27.30 -30.55 -16.93
CA GLY A 76 -27.85 -31.61 -16.08
C GLY A 76 -29.12 -31.22 -15.34
N ILE A 77 -29.47 -32.01 -14.32
CA ILE A 77 -30.64 -31.77 -13.45
C ILE A 77 -30.16 -31.40 -12.04
N LEU A 78 -30.76 -30.37 -11.45
CA LEU A 78 -30.49 -29.99 -10.06
C LEU A 78 -31.17 -30.98 -9.10
N HIS A 79 -30.41 -31.45 -8.12
CA HIS A 79 -30.88 -32.34 -7.07
C HIS A 79 -30.53 -31.81 -5.68
N LEU A 80 -31.29 -32.24 -4.69
CA LEU A 80 -30.90 -32.08 -3.29
C LEU A 80 -29.72 -33.01 -2.99
N ARG A 81 -28.77 -32.49 -2.22
CA ARG A 81 -27.71 -33.30 -1.61
C ARG A 81 -28.29 -34.08 -0.45
N ASP A 82 -27.68 -35.22 -0.14
CA ASP A 82 -28.07 -35.98 1.05
C ASP A 82 -27.86 -35.13 2.31
N PRO A 83 -28.71 -35.25 3.34
CA PRO A 83 -28.59 -34.46 4.57
C PRO A 83 -27.21 -34.56 5.24
N GLU A 84 -26.55 -35.71 5.10
CA GLU A 84 -25.21 -35.97 5.64
C GLU A 84 -24.08 -35.31 4.84
N THR A 85 -24.33 -34.97 3.58
CA THR A 85 -23.34 -34.34 2.68
C THR A 85 -23.59 -32.85 2.44
N ALA A 86 -24.70 -32.31 2.94
CA ALA A 86 -25.03 -30.90 2.88
C ALA A 86 -23.91 -30.03 3.51
N ASN A 87 -23.53 -28.96 2.82
CA ASN A 87 -22.44 -28.09 3.25
C ASN A 87 -22.98 -26.71 3.68
N PRO A 88 -23.19 -26.45 4.98
CA PRO A 88 -23.78 -25.19 5.44
C PRO A 88 -22.87 -23.98 5.20
N LYS A 89 -21.61 -24.17 4.79
CA LYS A 89 -20.64 -23.08 4.56
C LYS A 89 -20.79 -22.40 3.20
N ILE A 90 -21.54 -22.99 2.26
CA ILE A 90 -21.73 -22.42 0.92
C ILE A 90 -23.22 -22.30 0.60
N ARG A 91 -23.59 -21.27 -0.18
CA ARG A 91 -24.99 -20.97 -0.51
C ARG A 91 -25.71 -22.11 -1.24
N THR A 92 -25.00 -22.80 -2.13
CA THR A 92 -25.49 -23.96 -2.89
C THR A 92 -25.33 -25.26 -2.11
N GLY A 93 -25.04 -25.20 -0.81
CA GLY A 93 -24.61 -26.35 -0.02
C GLY A 93 -25.62 -27.47 0.14
N THR A 94 -26.90 -27.19 -0.11
CA THR A 94 -27.99 -28.17 -0.09
C THR A 94 -28.32 -28.75 -1.46
N VAL A 95 -27.72 -28.25 -2.54
CA VAL A 95 -28.02 -28.67 -3.92
C VAL A 95 -26.77 -29.05 -4.71
N GLU A 96 -26.94 -29.92 -5.70
CA GLU A 96 -25.89 -30.34 -6.62
C GLU A 96 -26.45 -30.53 -8.03
N LEU A 97 -25.59 -30.36 -9.03
CA LEU A 97 -25.91 -30.63 -10.43
C LEU A 97 -25.55 -32.08 -10.77
N ARG A 98 -26.54 -32.92 -11.06
CA ARG A 98 -26.30 -34.24 -11.67
C ARG A 98 -26.05 -34.05 -13.15
N VAL A 99 -24.80 -34.16 -13.55
CA VAL A 99 -24.34 -33.81 -14.90
C VAL A 99 -24.74 -34.91 -15.89
N THR A 100 -25.42 -34.53 -16.96
CA THR A 100 -25.75 -35.43 -18.07
C THR A 100 -24.77 -35.24 -19.23
N GLU A 101 -24.40 -34.00 -19.52
CA GLU A 101 -23.47 -33.62 -20.59
C GLU A 101 -22.47 -32.57 -20.09
N ALA A 102 -21.25 -32.59 -20.63
CA ALA A 102 -20.21 -31.62 -20.31
C ALA A 102 -19.41 -31.25 -21.56
N GLU A 103 -19.08 -29.96 -21.69
CA GLU A 103 -18.23 -29.42 -22.74
C GLU A 103 -17.00 -28.75 -22.10
N LEU A 104 -15.81 -29.10 -22.58
CA LEU A 104 -14.58 -28.40 -22.23
C LEU A 104 -14.46 -27.17 -23.14
N LEU A 105 -14.66 -25.99 -22.56
CA LEU A 105 -14.56 -24.73 -23.30
C LEU A 105 -13.10 -24.29 -23.47
N SER A 106 -12.27 -24.50 -22.44
CA SER A 106 -10.84 -24.21 -22.49
C SER A 106 -10.06 -25.06 -21.48
N PRO A 107 -9.04 -25.82 -21.90
CA PRO A 107 -8.17 -26.54 -20.98
C PRO A 107 -7.28 -25.58 -20.19
N ALA A 108 -6.95 -25.93 -18.94
CA ALA A 108 -5.89 -25.26 -18.18
C ALA A 108 -4.57 -26.03 -18.27
N ALA A 109 -3.47 -25.29 -18.44
CA ALA A 109 -2.11 -25.81 -18.29
C ALA A 109 -1.78 -26.11 -16.81
N SER A 110 -0.59 -26.64 -16.55
CA SER A 110 -0.07 -26.73 -15.18
C SER A 110 -0.02 -25.33 -14.54
N LEU A 111 -0.64 -25.19 -13.36
CA LEU A 111 -0.79 -23.88 -12.73
C LEU A 111 0.51 -23.47 -12.02
N PRO A 112 0.91 -22.18 -12.09
CA PRO A 112 2.04 -21.67 -11.31
C PRO A 112 1.74 -21.68 -9.80
N PHE A 113 0.47 -21.55 -9.44
CA PHE A 113 -0.07 -21.78 -8.10
C PHE A 113 -1.59 -22.02 -8.19
N ASP A 114 -2.17 -22.68 -7.20
CA ASP A 114 -3.62 -22.77 -7.08
C ASP A 114 -4.17 -21.47 -6.46
N PRO A 115 -5.19 -20.80 -7.06
CA PRO A 115 -5.83 -19.64 -6.45
C PRO A 115 -6.29 -19.86 -5.00
N ALA A 116 -6.67 -21.08 -4.63
CA ALA A 116 -7.09 -21.41 -3.26
C ALA A 116 -5.94 -21.30 -2.23
N ASP A 117 -4.70 -21.54 -2.66
CA ASP A 117 -3.49 -21.53 -1.80
C ASP A 117 -2.64 -20.26 -1.96
N ALA A 118 -3.12 -19.29 -2.75
CA ALA A 118 -2.37 -18.09 -3.11
C ALA A 118 -1.88 -17.26 -1.91
N ASP A 119 -2.55 -17.32 -0.75
CA ASP A 119 -2.08 -16.60 0.46
C ASP A 119 -0.72 -17.09 0.98
N ARG A 120 -0.32 -18.31 0.62
CA ARG A 120 1.02 -18.88 0.96
C ARG A 120 2.05 -18.65 -0.12
N VAL A 121 1.64 -18.08 -1.26
CA VAL A 121 2.49 -17.84 -2.42
C VAL A 121 3.08 -16.44 -2.29
N ARG A 122 4.36 -16.31 -2.66
CA ARG A 122 5.05 -15.02 -2.66
C ARG A 122 4.34 -14.00 -3.57
N GLU A 123 4.31 -12.74 -3.13
CA GLU A 123 3.58 -11.66 -3.83
C GLU A 123 4.08 -11.46 -5.27
N ASP A 124 5.39 -11.56 -5.52
CA ASP A 124 6.00 -11.40 -6.84
C ASP A 124 5.42 -12.38 -7.87
N LEU A 125 5.32 -13.66 -7.52
CA LEU A 125 4.72 -14.67 -8.40
C LEU A 125 3.21 -14.41 -8.60
N ARG A 126 2.51 -13.96 -7.55
CA ARG A 126 1.08 -13.62 -7.64
C ARG A 126 0.83 -12.45 -8.58
N LEU A 127 1.67 -11.42 -8.52
CA LEU A 127 1.58 -10.26 -9.41
C LEU A 127 1.98 -10.61 -10.84
N GLN A 128 2.96 -11.49 -11.05
CA GLN A 128 3.29 -12.03 -12.38
C GLN A 128 2.09 -12.75 -13.03
N TYR A 129 1.31 -13.49 -12.24
CA TYR A 129 0.09 -14.16 -12.69
C TYR A 129 -1.17 -13.49 -12.12
N ARG A 130 -1.23 -12.15 -12.15
CA ARG A 130 -2.31 -11.38 -11.51
C ARG A 130 -3.70 -11.76 -11.99
N PHE A 131 -3.85 -12.14 -13.26
CA PHE A 131 -5.12 -12.62 -13.81
C PHE A 131 -5.64 -13.92 -13.15
N LEU A 132 -4.73 -14.73 -12.58
CA LEU A 132 -5.07 -15.92 -11.80
C LEU A 132 -5.33 -15.55 -10.33
N ASP A 133 -4.52 -14.66 -9.74
CA ASP A 133 -4.71 -14.16 -8.37
C ASP A 133 -6.08 -13.45 -8.22
N LEU A 134 -6.52 -12.69 -9.22
CA LEU A 134 -7.83 -12.01 -9.24
C LEU A 134 -9.04 -12.97 -9.23
N ARG A 135 -8.85 -14.29 -9.45
CA ARG A 135 -9.94 -15.27 -9.32
C ARG A 135 -10.34 -15.53 -7.87
N ARG A 136 -9.50 -15.13 -6.92
CA ARG A 136 -9.75 -15.32 -5.49
C ARG A 136 -10.96 -14.50 -5.02
N PRO A 137 -11.82 -15.04 -4.14
CA PRO A 137 -12.96 -14.32 -3.61
C PRO A 137 -12.59 -12.96 -3.01
N ARG A 138 -11.57 -12.90 -2.14
CA ARG A 138 -11.10 -11.65 -1.49
C ARG A 138 -10.87 -10.51 -2.50
N LEU A 139 -9.99 -10.72 -3.48
CA LEU A 139 -9.64 -9.69 -4.46
C LEU A 139 -10.80 -9.35 -5.39
N ARG A 140 -11.56 -10.35 -5.84
CA ARG A 140 -12.76 -10.12 -6.65
C ARG A 140 -13.77 -9.27 -5.91
N ASP A 141 -14.00 -9.55 -4.63
CA ASP A 141 -14.94 -8.83 -3.79
C ASP A 141 -14.45 -7.40 -3.51
N ASN A 142 -13.13 -7.19 -3.36
CA ASN A 142 -12.52 -5.87 -3.30
C ASN A 142 -12.75 -5.04 -4.58
N ILE A 143 -12.57 -5.63 -5.77
CA ILE A 143 -12.85 -4.93 -7.04
C ILE A 143 -14.36 -4.62 -7.17
N ARG A 144 -15.23 -5.55 -6.75
CA ARG A 144 -16.69 -5.28 -6.71
C ARG A 144 -17.04 -4.21 -5.67
N PHE A 145 -16.33 -4.18 -4.54
CA PHE A 145 -16.51 -3.17 -3.50
C PHE A 145 -16.09 -1.79 -4.01
N ARG A 146 -14.94 -1.68 -4.67
CA ARG A 146 -14.50 -0.46 -5.38
C ARG A 146 -15.59 0.05 -6.32
N HIS A 147 -16.19 -0.83 -7.13
CA HIS A 147 -17.29 -0.46 -8.02
C HIS A 147 -18.53 0.07 -7.27
N ARG A 148 -18.89 -0.50 -6.12
CA ARG A 148 -20.00 0.01 -5.30
C ARG A 148 -19.70 1.39 -4.74
N VAL A 149 -18.46 1.60 -4.25
CA VAL A 149 -18.00 2.90 -3.75
C VAL A 149 -18.07 3.95 -4.86
N THR A 150 -17.53 3.67 -6.05
CA THR A 150 -17.58 4.65 -7.16
C THR A 150 -18.99 4.93 -7.63
N ARG A 151 -19.88 3.93 -7.63
CA ARG A 151 -21.29 4.15 -7.94
C ARG A 151 -21.97 5.06 -6.92
N SER A 152 -21.84 4.77 -5.62
CA SER A 152 -22.43 5.59 -4.54
C SER A 152 -21.95 7.04 -4.61
N ILE A 153 -20.65 7.24 -4.85
CA ILE A 153 -20.08 8.57 -5.10
C ILE A 153 -20.76 9.26 -6.28
N ARG A 154 -20.86 8.60 -7.44
CA ARG A 154 -21.45 9.21 -8.65
C ARG A 154 -22.93 9.56 -8.43
N ASP A 155 -23.68 8.66 -7.82
CA ASP A 155 -25.09 8.85 -7.50
C ASP A 155 -25.27 10.05 -6.53
N PHE A 156 -24.39 10.21 -5.54
CA PHE A 156 -24.38 11.37 -4.64
C PHE A 156 -24.06 12.68 -5.38
N MET A 157 -23.00 12.69 -6.19
CA MET A 157 -22.56 13.90 -6.91
C MET A 157 -23.63 14.39 -7.91
N ASP A 158 -24.26 13.47 -8.64
CA ASP A 158 -25.39 13.78 -9.53
C ASP A 158 -26.57 14.37 -8.75
N GLY A 159 -26.91 13.79 -7.59
CA GLY A 159 -27.93 14.32 -6.69
C GLY A 159 -27.63 15.74 -6.15
N GLN A 160 -26.35 16.12 -6.10
CA GLN A 160 -25.89 17.45 -5.68
C GLN A 160 -25.68 18.42 -6.84
N GLY A 161 -26.08 18.04 -8.07
CA GLY A 161 -26.01 18.90 -9.26
C GLY A 161 -24.60 19.08 -9.83
N PHE A 162 -23.68 18.17 -9.52
CA PHE A 162 -22.34 18.16 -10.10
C PHE A 162 -22.33 17.52 -11.49
N VAL A 163 -21.48 18.02 -12.38
CA VAL A 163 -21.27 17.46 -13.72
C VAL A 163 -19.95 16.71 -13.77
N ASP A 164 -19.97 15.45 -14.24
CA ASP A 164 -18.76 14.67 -14.51
C ASP A 164 -18.14 15.14 -15.82
N ILE A 165 -16.97 15.80 -15.76
CA ILE A 165 -16.32 16.36 -16.94
C ILE A 165 -14.91 15.76 -17.06
N GLU A 166 -14.62 15.12 -18.19
CA GLU A 166 -13.28 14.59 -18.44
C GLU A 166 -12.28 15.72 -18.76
N THR A 167 -11.07 15.62 -18.20
CA THR A 167 -9.98 16.58 -18.45
C THR A 167 -8.83 15.91 -19.22
N PRO A 168 -8.06 16.67 -20.02
CA PRO A 168 -6.95 16.11 -20.80
C PRO A 168 -5.88 15.42 -19.94
N ILE A 169 -5.32 14.32 -20.45
CA ILE A 169 -4.19 13.59 -19.84
C ILE A 169 -2.83 14.04 -20.42
N LEU A 170 -2.79 14.55 -21.65
CA LEU A 170 -1.56 15.09 -22.24
C LEU A 170 -1.53 16.60 -21.99
N THR A 171 -0.85 17.02 -20.91
CA THR A 171 -0.86 18.40 -20.43
C THR A 171 0.50 19.08 -20.64
N LYS A 172 0.59 20.36 -20.30
CA LYS A 172 1.87 21.05 -20.16
C LYS A 172 2.50 20.65 -18.81
N SER A 173 3.82 20.52 -18.76
CA SER A 173 4.54 20.36 -17.49
C SER A 173 4.44 21.64 -16.68
N THR A 174 3.88 21.52 -15.48
CA THR A 174 3.75 22.59 -14.51
C THR A 174 4.14 22.02 -13.16
N PRO A 175 5.30 22.38 -12.60
CA PRO A 175 5.72 21.85 -11.30
C PRO A 175 4.69 22.17 -10.21
N GLU A 176 3.96 21.15 -9.79
CA GLU A 176 2.90 21.15 -8.75
C GLU A 176 3.38 20.52 -7.42
N GLY A 177 4.66 20.15 -7.33
CA GLY A 177 5.28 19.60 -6.12
C GLY A 177 5.93 18.23 -6.32
N ALA A 178 5.38 17.40 -7.22
CA ALA A 178 6.01 16.14 -7.62
C ALA A 178 6.72 16.25 -8.98
N ARG A 179 7.44 15.20 -9.38
CA ARG A 179 7.97 15.07 -10.74
C ARG A 179 6.89 14.55 -11.69
N ASP A 180 6.84 15.13 -12.87
CA ASP A 180 5.92 14.73 -13.94
C ASP A 180 6.44 13.51 -14.71
N TYR A 181 5.54 12.60 -15.07
CA TYR A 181 5.81 11.68 -16.18
C TYR A 181 5.72 12.44 -17.50
N LEU A 182 6.73 12.29 -18.36
CA LEU A 182 6.79 12.97 -19.65
C LEU A 182 6.40 12.05 -20.81
N VAL A 183 5.69 12.60 -21.78
CA VAL A 183 5.32 11.92 -23.04
C VAL A 183 5.87 12.74 -24.21
N PRO A 184 6.84 12.22 -24.98
CA PRO A 184 7.41 12.95 -26.10
C PRO A 184 6.42 13.13 -27.25
N SER A 185 6.47 14.29 -27.90
CA SER A 185 5.61 14.59 -29.05
C SER A 185 6.31 14.25 -30.37
N ARG A 186 5.79 13.25 -31.09
CA ARG A 186 6.24 12.94 -32.47
C ARG A 186 6.02 14.11 -33.44
N VAL A 187 4.94 14.88 -33.23
CA VAL A 187 4.54 15.98 -34.12
C VAL A 187 5.36 17.25 -33.87
N HIS A 188 5.66 17.53 -32.60
CA HIS A 188 6.42 18.70 -32.17
C HIS A 188 7.76 18.24 -31.60
N GLN A 189 8.71 17.98 -32.50
CA GLN A 189 10.03 17.47 -32.16
C GLN A 189 10.72 18.35 -31.11
N GLY A 190 11.26 17.73 -30.07
CA GLY A 190 11.86 18.42 -28.91
C GLY A 190 10.86 18.93 -27.85
N SER A 191 9.55 18.75 -28.07
CA SER A 191 8.50 19.10 -27.10
C SER A 191 7.92 17.87 -26.40
N PHE A 192 7.52 18.04 -25.15
CA PHE A 192 6.97 16.99 -24.30
C PHE A 192 5.63 17.41 -23.71
N TYR A 193 4.71 16.46 -23.63
CA TYR A 193 3.57 16.55 -22.73
C TYR A 193 3.98 16.05 -21.35
N ALA A 194 3.25 16.46 -20.32
CA ALA A 194 3.28 15.87 -18.98
C ALA A 194 1.97 15.13 -18.73
N LEU A 195 2.03 14.05 -17.97
CA LEU A 195 0.84 13.42 -17.39
C LEU A 195 0.43 14.20 -16.12
N PRO A 196 -0.86 14.47 -15.90
CA PRO A 196 -1.30 15.36 -14.83
C PRO A 196 -1.10 14.71 -13.46
N GLN A 197 -0.51 15.47 -12.53
CA GLN A 197 -0.47 15.12 -11.11
C GLN A 197 -1.85 15.19 -10.46
N SER A 198 -2.72 16.04 -11.02
CA SER A 198 -4.15 16.19 -10.72
C SER A 198 -4.83 17.03 -11.82
N PRO A 199 -6.18 17.08 -11.89
CA PRO A 199 -6.90 18.00 -12.77
C PRO A 199 -6.91 19.47 -12.29
N GLN A 200 -6.03 19.87 -11.36
CA GLN A 200 -6.11 21.12 -10.59
C GLN A 200 -6.25 22.38 -11.43
N ILE A 201 -5.52 22.48 -12.54
CA ILE A 201 -5.62 23.64 -13.43
C ILE A 201 -6.94 23.63 -14.20
N PHE A 202 -7.33 22.47 -14.74
CA PHE A 202 -8.52 22.37 -15.59
C PHE A 202 -9.81 22.58 -14.80
N LYS A 203 -9.91 22.05 -13.57
CA LYS A 203 -11.11 22.27 -12.74
C LYS A 203 -11.34 23.75 -12.41
N GLN A 204 -10.26 24.52 -12.18
CA GLN A 204 -10.35 25.96 -12.00
C GLN A 204 -10.81 26.66 -13.29
N LEU A 205 -10.27 26.27 -14.45
CA LEU A 205 -10.73 26.79 -15.75
C LEU A 205 -12.21 26.46 -16.03
N LEU A 206 -12.72 25.33 -15.55
CA LEU A 206 -14.14 24.98 -15.64
C LEU A 206 -15.01 25.90 -14.78
N MET A 207 -14.51 26.35 -13.61
CA MET A 207 -15.18 27.38 -12.82
C MET A 207 -15.24 28.71 -13.58
N VAL A 208 -14.13 29.13 -14.20
CA VAL A 208 -14.09 30.31 -15.10
C VAL A 208 -15.05 30.15 -16.29
N SER A 209 -15.26 28.93 -16.77
CA SER A 209 -16.16 28.62 -17.89
C SER A 209 -17.65 28.62 -17.50
N GLY A 210 -17.98 28.77 -16.21
CA GLY A 210 -19.36 28.87 -15.73
C GLY A 210 -20.06 27.53 -15.47
N PHE A 211 -19.33 26.42 -15.30
CA PHE A 211 -19.93 25.12 -14.98
C PHE A 211 -20.49 25.02 -13.55
N ASP A 212 -20.10 25.92 -12.65
CA ASP A 212 -20.50 26.03 -11.25
C ASP A 212 -20.13 24.85 -10.34
N ARG A 213 -20.39 23.60 -10.74
CA ARG A 213 -20.11 22.37 -9.97
C ARG A 213 -19.54 21.29 -10.87
N TYR A 214 -18.26 20.99 -10.65
CA TYR A 214 -17.50 20.01 -11.41
C TYR A 214 -17.07 18.86 -10.50
N TYR A 215 -17.14 17.63 -11.01
CA TYR A 215 -16.38 16.53 -10.44
C TYR A 215 -15.79 15.64 -11.53
N GLN A 216 -14.81 14.83 -11.15
CA GLN A 216 -14.28 13.76 -11.99
C GLN A 216 -13.68 12.65 -11.12
N ILE A 217 -13.90 11.39 -11.50
CA ILE A 217 -13.09 10.28 -10.99
C ILE A 217 -11.88 10.13 -11.93
N ALA A 218 -10.85 10.94 -11.67
CA ALA A 218 -9.73 11.16 -12.57
C ALA A 218 -8.54 10.23 -12.29
N ARG A 219 -7.79 9.88 -13.34
CA ARG A 219 -6.48 9.23 -13.24
C ARG A 219 -5.39 10.30 -13.07
N CYS A 220 -4.55 10.12 -12.07
CA CYS A 220 -3.46 11.02 -11.71
C CYS A 220 -2.13 10.26 -11.74
N PHE A 221 -1.04 10.97 -12.03
CA PHE A 221 0.28 10.38 -12.24
C PHE A 221 1.35 11.17 -11.48
N ARG A 222 2.17 10.49 -10.67
CA ARG A 222 3.28 11.12 -9.92
C ARG A 222 4.50 10.23 -9.97
N ASP A 223 5.62 10.77 -10.43
CA ASP A 223 6.90 10.05 -10.49
C ASP A 223 7.69 10.19 -9.17
N GLU A 224 7.17 9.52 -8.14
CA GLU A 224 7.67 9.49 -6.77
C GLU A 224 8.04 8.07 -6.31
N ASP A 225 8.81 7.99 -5.22
CA ASP A 225 9.09 6.71 -4.56
C ASP A 225 7.82 6.02 -4.05
N LEU A 226 7.70 4.73 -4.39
CA LEU A 226 6.50 3.94 -4.11
C LEU A 226 6.52 3.32 -2.71
N ARG A 227 5.31 3.21 -2.13
CA ARG A 227 5.02 2.61 -0.83
C ARG A 227 3.78 1.72 -0.93
N ALA A 228 3.42 1.01 0.14
CA ALA A 228 2.22 0.16 0.15
C ALA A 228 0.93 0.95 -0.15
N ASP A 229 0.91 2.23 0.24
CA ASP A 229 -0.19 3.17 0.07
C ASP A 229 0.01 4.16 -1.10
N ARG A 230 0.99 3.91 -2.00
CA ARG A 230 1.30 4.78 -3.16
C ARG A 230 1.51 3.98 -4.44
N GLN A 231 0.98 4.50 -5.54
CA GLN A 231 1.12 3.94 -6.90
C GLN A 231 1.48 5.07 -7.86
N PRO A 232 2.24 4.79 -8.94
CA PRO A 232 2.72 5.84 -9.84
C PRO A 232 1.56 6.41 -10.68
N GLU A 233 0.55 5.58 -10.91
CA GLU A 233 -0.75 5.94 -11.44
C GLU A 233 -1.81 5.62 -10.37
N PHE A 234 -2.67 6.57 -10.04
CA PHE A 234 -3.68 6.41 -9.00
C PHE A 234 -4.94 7.20 -9.33
N THR A 235 -6.06 6.83 -8.72
CA THR A 235 -7.37 7.41 -8.99
C THR A 235 -7.76 8.36 -7.87
N GLN A 236 -8.16 9.57 -8.25
CA GLN A 236 -8.75 10.55 -7.34
C GLN A 236 -10.23 10.72 -7.65
N LEU A 237 -11.01 11.04 -6.63
CA LEU A 237 -12.17 11.89 -6.87
C LEU A 237 -11.69 13.34 -6.74
N ASP A 238 -11.93 14.11 -7.77
CA ASP A 238 -11.60 15.53 -7.85
C ASP A 238 -12.89 16.32 -8.01
N LEU A 239 -13.10 17.38 -7.22
CA LEU A 239 -14.28 18.25 -7.30
C LEU A 239 -13.91 19.72 -7.14
N GLU A 240 -14.73 20.59 -7.72
CA GLU A 240 -14.60 22.04 -7.63
C GLU A 240 -15.98 22.70 -7.73
N MET A 241 -16.17 23.79 -6.98
CA MET A 241 -17.43 24.55 -6.88
C MET A 241 -17.15 26.05 -7.01
N SER A 242 -18.05 26.79 -7.67
CA SER A 242 -18.05 28.25 -7.74
C SER A 242 -18.94 28.86 -6.67
N PHE A 243 -18.65 30.11 -6.30
CA PHE A 243 -19.40 30.94 -5.34
C PHE A 243 -19.58 30.29 -3.96
N VAL A 244 -18.57 29.54 -3.50
CA VAL A 244 -18.56 28.85 -2.20
C VAL A 244 -17.56 29.47 -1.23
N GLU A 245 -17.87 29.32 0.05
CA GLU A 245 -16.92 29.50 1.15
C GLU A 245 -16.42 28.14 1.66
N LYS A 246 -15.38 28.16 2.51
CA LYS A 246 -14.77 26.96 3.09
C LYS A 246 -15.83 26.01 3.70
N GLU A 247 -16.78 26.56 4.46
CA GLU A 247 -17.80 25.78 5.15
C GLU A 247 -18.76 25.04 4.21
N ASP A 248 -19.07 25.61 3.04
CA ASP A 248 -19.95 24.97 2.07
C ASP A 248 -19.31 23.69 1.52
N VAL A 249 -18.01 23.74 1.22
CA VAL A 249 -17.24 22.59 0.74
C VAL A 249 -17.13 21.52 1.83
N LEU A 250 -16.82 21.92 3.07
CA LEU A 250 -16.72 20.99 4.20
C LEU A 250 -18.02 20.24 4.48
N ARG A 251 -19.17 20.93 4.40
CA ARG A 251 -20.48 20.29 4.58
C ARG A 251 -20.79 19.27 3.49
N LEU A 252 -20.56 19.63 2.23
CA LEU A 252 -20.73 18.72 1.11
C LEU A 252 -19.87 17.46 1.28
N LEU A 253 -18.60 17.62 1.66
CA LEU A 253 -17.68 16.50 1.86
C LEU A 253 -18.11 15.61 3.02
N GLU A 254 -18.56 16.21 4.13
CA GLU A 254 -19.09 15.45 5.25
C GLU A 254 -20.31 14.62 4.83
N GLU A 255 -21.26 15.21 4.10
CA GLU A 255 -22.42 14.50 3.56
C GLU A 255 -22.03 13.39 2.57
N LEU A 256 -21.04 13.65 1.69
CA LEU A 256 -20.53 12.68 0.73
C LEU A 256 -19.97 11.44 1.45
N PHE A 257 -19.06 11.63 2.41
CA PHE A 257 -18.45 10.51 3.12
C PHE A 257 -19.47 9.73 3.96
N LYS A 258 -20.41 10.43 4.61
CA LYS A 258 -21.52 9.80 5.35
C LYS A 258 -22.40 8.95 4.44
N SER A 259 -22.79 9.48 3.28
CA SER A 259 -23.61 8.76 2.29
C SER A 259 -22.90 7.51 1.79
N VAL A 260 -21.62 7.64 1.42
CA VAL A 260 -20.82 6.49 0.92
C VAL A 260 -20.69 5.41 1.98
N LEU A 261 -20.41 5.76 3.24
CA LEU A 261 -20.31 4.80 4.34
C LEU A 261 -21.63 4.09 4.62
N LEU A 262 -22.74 4.82 4.59
CA LEU A 262 -24.07 4.25 4.76
C LEU A 262 -24.36 3.25 3.64
N ASP A 263 -24.13 3.63 2.38
CA ASP A 263 -24.42 2.80 1.21
C ASP A 263 -23.58 1.51 1.16
N VAL A 264 -22.28 1.60 1.47
CA VAL A 264 -21.34 0.50 1.23
C VAL A 264 -20.97 -0.30 2.47
N ARG A 265 -21.17 0.26 3.67
CA ARG A 265 -20.90 -0.41 4.96
C ARG A 265 -22.12 -0.48 5.88
N GLY A 266 -23.21 0.21 5.57
CA GLY A 266 -24.37 0.31 6.48
C GLY A 266 -24.07 1.08 7.76
N LEU A 267 -23.03 1.93 7.75
CA LEU A 267 -22.61 2.70 8.92
C LEU A 267 -23.17 4.12 8.84
N ASP A 268 -24.00 4.47 9.81
CA ASP A 268 -24.55 5.82 9.97
C ASP A 268 -23.70 6.64 10.95
N PHE A 269 -23.44 7.90 10.59
CA PHE A 269 -22.67 8.85 11.39
C PHE A 269 -23.56 10.05 11.72
N PRO A 270 -24.31 9.99 12.84
CA PRO A 270 -25.30 11.01 13.18
C PRO A 270 -24.68 12.34 13.64
N HIS A 271 -23.41 12.34 14.02
CA HIS A 271 -22.70 13.51 14.52
C HIS A 271 -21.78 14.11 13.43
N PRO A 272 -21.51 15.42 13.47
CA PRO A 272 -20.48 16.03 12.63
C PRO A 272 -19.10 15.43 12.86
N PHE A 273 -18.24 15.44 11.84
CA PHE A 273 -16.87 14.99 12.04
C PHE A 273 -16.11 15.98 12.94
N PRO A 274 -15.27 15.50 13.88
CA PRO A 274 -14.39 16.35 14.67
C PRO A 274 -13.55 17.27 13.79
N ARG A 275 -13.45 18.54 14.19
CA ARG A 275 -12.69 19.57 13.46
C ARG A 275 -11.60 20.15 14.36
N PHE A 276 -10.41 20.33 13.80
CA PHE A 276 -9.26 20.92 14.47
C PHE A 276 -8.63 21.96 13.54
N THR A 277 -8.13 23.04 14.11
CA THR A 277 -7.09 23.81 13.43
C THR A 277 -5.80 22.97 13.33
N TRP A 278 -4.95 23.29 12.37
CA TRP A 278 -3.65 22.63 12.21
C TRP A 278 -2.83 22.74 13.50
N GLU A 279 -2.85 23.91 14.15
CA GLU A 279 -2.15 24.12 15.41
C GLU A 279 -2.68 23.21 16.53
N GLU A 280 -4.01 23.11 16.69
CA GLU A 280 -4.63 22.20 17.67
C GLU A 280 -4.30 20.73 17.39
N ALA A 281 -4.33 20.30 16.13
CA ALA A 281 -4.00 18.94 15.74
C ALA A 281 -2.53 18.61 16.03
N MET A 282 -1.62 19.51 15.64
CA MET A 282 -0.19 19.38 15.90
C MET A 282 0.13 19.42 17.39
N ASP A 283 -0.57 20.27 18.17
CA ASP A 283 -0.32 20.39 19.60
C ASP A 283 -0.89 19.23 20.42
N THR A 284 -2.04 18.70 20.01
CA THR A 284 -2.72 17.62 20.73
C THR A 284 -2.21 16.24 20.30
N TYR A 285 -1.83 16.05 19.03
CA TYR A 285 -1.52 14.74 18.49
C TYR A 285 -0.13 14.64 17.85
N GLY A 286 0.60 15.76 17.71
CA GLY A 286 1.89 15.77 17.04
C GLY A 286 1.80 15.48 15.53
N SER A 287 0.61 15.64 14.94
CA SER A 287 0.35 15.35 13.53
C SER A 287 -0.86 16.13 13.02
N ASP A 288 -0.76 16.56 11.76
CA ASP A 288 -1.82 17.14 10.93
C ASP A 288 -2.82 16.10 10.38
N LYS A 289 -2.55 14.82 10.60
CA LYS A 289 -3.44 13.69 10.27
C LYS A 289 -3.65 12.80 11.49
N PRO A 290 -4.34 13.30 12.52
CA PRO A 290 -4.46 12.58 13.79
C PRO A 290 -5.27 11.29 13.63
N ASP A 291 -4.75 10.20 14.20
CA ASP A 291 -5.53 8.96 14.37
C ASP A 291 -6.40 9.07 15.62
N LEU A 292 -7.70 9.24 15.43
CA LEU A 292 -8.66 9.43 16.53
C LEU A 292 -9.26 8.12 17.07
N ARG A 293 -8.82 6.95 16.56
CA ARG A 293 -9.33 5.65 17.06
C ARG A 293 -8.95 5.38 18.51
N PHE A 294 -7.93 6.06 19.02
CA PHE A 294 -7.44 5.93 20.39
C PHE A 294 -7.09 7.31 20.98
N GLY A 295 -6.94 7.36 22.31
CA GLY A 295 -6.63 8.57 23.07
C GLY A 295 -5.16 8.99 23.00
N LEU A 296 -4.52 9.11 24.17
CA LEU A 296 -3.12 9.53 24.33
C LEU A 296 -2.82 10.95 23.80
N PRO A 297 -3.54 12.00 24.25
CA PRO A 297 -3.24 13.37 23.85
C PRO A 297 -1.88 13.80 24.39
N VAL A 298 -1.18 14.63 23.62
CA VAL A 298 0.03 15.33 24.02
C VAL A 298 -0.36 16.50 24.91
N ILE A 299 0.28 16.61 26.07
CA ILE A 299 -0.04 17.61 27.08
C ILE A 299 1.18 18.48 27.35
N ASP A 300 1.01 19.80 27.27
CA ASP A 300 2.05 20.76 27.62
C ASP A 300 2.19 20.92 29.14
N VAL A 301 3.41 20.71 29.64
CA VAL A 301 3.78 20.87 31.05
C VAL A 301 4.95 21.85 31.22
N THR A 302 5.28 22.63 30.19
CA THR A 302 6.50 23.45 30.11
C THR A 302 6.65 24.39 31.30
N GLU A 303 5.57 25.08 31.69
CA GLU A 303 5.61 26.04 32.81
C GLU A 303 5.99 25.38 34.16
N LEU A 304 5.48 24.18 34.41
CA LEU A 304 5.71 23.43 35.65
C LEU A 304 7.06 22.71 35.62
N ALA A 305 7.36 22.05 34.52
CA ALA A 305 8.55 21.23 34.34
C ALA A 305 9.83 22.07 34.13
N GLY A 306 9.72 23.25 33.51
CA GLY A 306 10.84 24.17 33.25
C GLY A 306 11.37 24.93 34.48
N LYS A 307 10.78 24.68 35.65
CA LYS A 307 11.26 25.19 36.95
C LYS A 307 11.46 24.03 37.93
N SER A 308 11.72 22.83 37.43
CA SER A 308 11.69 21.61 38.23
C SER A 308 12.99 21.33 38.96
N GLY A 309 14.10 22.01 38.60
CA GLY A 309 15.44 21.73 39.11
C GLY A 309 16.16 20.65 38.31
N PHE A 310 15.47 20.02 37.34
CA PHE A 310 16.08 19.08 36.41
C PHE A 310 16.67 19.85 35.22
N SER A 311 18.01 19.82 35.12
CA SER A 311 18.76 20.71 34.24
C SER A 311 18.39 20.62 32.75
N VAL A 312 17.94 19.46 32.27
CA VAL A 312 17.49 19.31 30.87
C VAL A 312 16.21 20.11 30.64
N PHE A 313 15.20 19.94 31.50
CA PHE A 313 13.93 20.66 31.39
C PHE A 313 14.11 22.18 31.58
N ASP A 314 14.83 22.58 32.63
CA ASP A 314 15.03 23.99 32.93
C ASP A 314 15.78 24.71 31.79
N LYS A 315 16.80 24.06 31.18
CA LYS A 315 17.52 24.61 30.02
C LYS A 315 16.64 24.70 28.77
N THR A 316 15.87 23.65 28.48
CA THR A 316 14.93 23.65 27.34
C THR A 316 13.96 24.81 27.45
N ALA A 317 13.31 24.98 28.61
CA ALA A 317 12.38 26.07 28.84
C ALA A 317 13.06 27.45 28.76
N SER A 318 14.27 27.62 29.32
CA SER A 318 14.99 28.90 29.24
C SER A 318 15.43 29.27 27.82
N ASN A 319 15.62 28.29 26.95
CA ASN A 319 15.99 28.48 25.55
C ASN A 319 14.78 28.65 24.62
N GLY A 320 13.57 28.78 25.17
CA GLY A 320 12.33 28.92 24.39
C GLY A 320 11.80 27.61 23.79
N GLY A 321 12.31 26.45 24.24
CA GLY A 321 11.76 25.15 23.90
C GLY A 321 10.51 24.81 24.74
N VAL A 322 9.94 23.63 24.47
CA VAL A 322 8.74 23.13 25.15
C VAL A 322 8.99 21.76 25.78
N ILE A 323 8.24 21.45 26.83
CA ILE A 323 8.26 20.17 27.52
C ILE A 323 6.84 19.61 27.51
N ARG A 324 6.65 18.52 26.77
CA ARG A 324 5.33 17.91 26.59
C ARG A 324 5.34 16.44 26.97
N THR A 325 4.17 15.94 27.36
CA THR A 325 4.00 14.58 27.87
C THR A 325 2.95 13.79 27.14
N ILE A 326 3.10 12.47 27.16
CA ILE A 326 2.04 11.51 26.83
C ILE A 326 1.81 10.64 28.07
N THR A 327 0.57 10.60 28.54
CA THR A 327 0.15 9.73 29.64
C THR A 327 -0.47 8.47 29.06
N VAL A 328 0.11 7.33 29.39
CA VAL A 328 -0.29 5.98 28.95
C VAL A 328 -1.01 5.30 30.12
N PRO A 329 -2.34 5.13 30.03
CA PRO A 329 -3.12 4.56 31.13
C PRO A 329 -2.73 3.12 31.44
N ASP A 330 -2.71 2.77 32.73
CA ASP A 330 -2.54 1.38 33.20
C ASP A 330 -1.26 0.67 32.68
N GLN A 331 -0.17 1.41 32.43
CA GLN A 331 1.11 0.88 31.94
C GLN A 331 2.31 1.19 32.86
N ALA A 332 2.08 1.48 34.14
CA ALA A 332 3.16 1.75 35.10
C ALA A 332 4.11 0.56 35.32
N ASP A 333 3.78 -0.62 34.82
CA ASP A 333 4.56 -1.85 34.89
C ASP A 333 5.36 -2.16 33.61
N PHE A 334 5.45 -1.21 32.65
CA PHE A 334 6.33 -1.35 31.50
C PHE A 334 7.72 -1.85 31.91
N THR A 335 8.16 -2.92 31.26
CA THR A 335 9.46 -3.54 31.51
C THR A 335 10.56 -2.58 31.11
N ARG A 336 11.73 -2.72 31.73
CA ARG A 336 12.90 -1.90 31.40
C ARG A 336 13.26 -1.96 29.91
N ALA A 337 13.15 -3.14 29.30
CA ALA A 337 13.38 -3.33 27.87
C ALA A 337 12.37 -2.56 27.01
N GLN A 338 11.09 -2.52 27.38
CA GLN A 338 10.09 -1.71 26.67
C GLN A 338 10.40 -0.20 26.77
N ILE A 339 10.81 0.27 27.94
CA ILE A 339 11.19 1.67 28.16
C ILE A 339 12.44 2.04 27.35
N GLU A 340 13.45 1.17 27.33
CA GLU A 340 14.67 1.34 26.53
C GLU A 340 14.34 1.38 25.03
N ASN A 341 13.52 0.46 24.52
CA ASN A 341 13.06 0.46 23.13
C ASN A 341 12.29 1.74 22.75
N LEU A 342 11.40 2.23 23.62
CA LEU A 342 10.70 3.49 23.40
C LEU A 342 11.66 4.69 23.39
N THR A 343 12.70 4.64 24.23
CA THR A 343 13.74 5.67 24.27
C THR A 343 14.55 5.70 22.98
N GLU A 344 15.00 4.54 22.51
CA GLU A 344 15.73 4.40 21.24
C GLU A 344 14.88 4.88 20.08
N PHE A 345 13.61 4.47 20.02
CA PHE A 345 12.68 4.95 19.00
C PHE A 345 12.50 6.48 19.04
N ALA A 346 12.38 7.09 20.23
CA ALA A 346 12.29 8.55 20.34
C ALA A 346 13.54 9.26 19.80
N VAL A 347 14.73 8.69 20.06
CA VAL A 347 16.01 9.20 19.55
C VAL A 347 16.07 9.09 18.03
N ASP A 348 15.64 7.98 17.45
CA ASP A 348 15.57 7.79 16.00
C ASP A 348 14.64 8.82 15.31
N GLN A 349 13.62 9.31 16.02
CA GLN A 349 12.74 10.38 15.53
C GLN A 349 13.35 11.78 15.66
N GLY A 350 14.50 11.91 16.33
CA GLY A 350 15.27 13.16 16.49
C GLY A 350 15.34 13.71 17.91
N ALA A 351 14.84 12.99 18.93
CA ALA A 351 14.97 13.42 20.31
C ALA A 351 16.42 13.27 20.82
N ALA A 352 16.88 14.17 21.68
CA ALA A 352 18.15 13.99 22.40
C ALA A 352 18.09 12.86 23.46
N GLY A 353 16.87 12.47 23.86
CA GLY A 353 16.58 11.42 24.83
C GLY A 353 15.12 11.47 25.27
N MET A 354 14.72 10.55 26.15
CA MET A 354 13.35 10.44 26.63
C MET A 354 13.34 10.32 28.16
N ALA A 355 12.65 11.24 28.82
CA ALA A 355 12.41 11.15 30.26
C ALA A 355 11.04 10.50 30.50
N TRP A 356 10.87 9.81 31.63
CA TRP A 356 9.64 9.08 31.91
C TRP A 356 9.37 8.95 33.41
N ILE A 357 8.13 8.66 33.76
CA ILE A 357 7.67 8.38 35.12
C ILE A 357 6.72 7.18 35.09
N ALA A 358 6.95 6.18 35.94
CA ALA A 358 5.99 5.14 36.23
C ALA A 358 5.31 5.44 37.58
N TRP A 359 4.02 5.75 37.56
CA TRP A 359 3.25 5.96 38.80
C TRP A 359 2.57 4.65 39.18
N ARG A 360 3.14 3.91 40.11
CA ARG A 360 2.65 2.57 40.45
C ARG A 360 1.29 2.63 41.17
N PRO A 361 0.47 1.58 41.08
CA PRO A 361 -0.81 1.49 41.81
C PRO A 361 -0.67 1.64 43.34
N SER A 362 0.51 1.33 43.90
CA SER A 362 0.82 1.53 45.32
C SER A 362 0.93 3.02 45.74
N GLY A 363 0.94 3.94 44.77
CA GLY A 363 1.23 5.35 44.97
C GLY A 363 2.71 5.71 44.84
N GLU A 364 3.60 4.72 44.68
CA GLU A 364 5.04 4.92 44.45
C GLU A 364 5.28 5.56 43.07
N ILE A 365 6.04 6.67 43.03
CA ILE A 365 6.50 7.30 41.79
C ILE A 365 7.91 6.78 41.49
N TYR A 366 8.04 5.95 40.46
CA TYR A 366 9.31 5.38 40.02
C TYR A 366 9.85 6.15 38.81
N SER A 367 10.95 6.89 39.01
CA SER A 367 11.66 7.63 37.96
C SER A 367 13.01 8.16 38.47
N ILE A 368 13.98 8.38 37.58
CA ILE A 368 15.19 9.15 37.91
C ILE A 368 14.87 10.61 38.26
N LEU A 369 13.76 11.15 37.75
CA LEU A 369 13.33 12.53 37.97
C LEU A 369 13.02 12.83 39.44
N THR A 370 12.66 11.81 40.23
CA THR A 370 12.41 11.95 41.68
C THR A 370 13.63 12.42 42.48
N LYS A 371 14.85 12.28 41.93
CA LYS A 371 16.09 12.78 42.55
C LYS A 371 16.29 14.28 42.37
N PHE A 372 15.60 14.88 41.40
CA PHE A 372 15.81 16.27 40.99
C PHE A 372 14.60 17.15 41.25
N ILE A 373 13.39 16.60 41.05
CA ILE A 373 12.14 17.33 41.13
C ILE A 373 11.49 17.10 42.51
N ALA A 374 11.16 18.20 43.19
CA ALA A 374 10.47 18.16 44.48
C ALA A 374 9.08 17.50 44.39
N GLU A 375 8.64 16.82 45.45
CA GLU A 375 7.44 15.98 45.45
C GLU A 375 6.15 16.74 45.13
N ASP A 376 5.99 17.96 45.65
CA ASP A 376 4.85 18.84 45.39
C ASP A 376 4.78 19.25 43.92
N ARG A 377 5.94 19.56 43.33
CA ARG A 377 6.06 19.90 41.91
C ARG A 377 5.83 18.68 41.02
N MET A 378 6.34 17.51 41.41
CA MET A 378 6.11 16.26 40.70
C MET A 378 4.62 15.94 40.63
N LYS A 379 3.90 16.06 41.75
CA LYS A 379 2.44 15.89 41.78
C LYS A 379 1.73 16.89 40.88
N ALA A 380 2.11 18.16 40.90
CA ALA A 380 1.52 19.17 40.02
C ALA A 380 1.73 18.85 38.52
N ILE A 381 2.91 18.34 38.14
CA ILE A 381 3.20 17.90 36.77
C ILE A 381 2.29 16.71 36.39
N LEU A 382 2.20 15.70 37.25
CA LEU A 382 1.38 14.51 37.01
C LEU A 382 -0.11 14.83 36.94
N GLU A 383 -0.60 15.73 37.80
CA GLU A 383 -1.98 16.25 37.76
C GLU A 383 -2.25 16.99 36.45
N ARG A 384 -1.32 17.85 35.99
CA ARG A 384 -1.45 18.56 34.71
C ARG A 384 -1.44 17.61 33.52
N ALA A 385 -0.64 16.53 33.60
CA ALA A 385 -0.60 15.45 32.62
C ALA A 385 -1.82 14.52 32.67
N GLY A 386 -2.75 14.73 33.62
CA GLY A 386 -3.94 13.90 33.81
C GLY A 386 -3.63 12.47 34.26
N ALA A 387 -2.42 12.23 34.77
CA ALA A 387 -1.95 10.91 35.20
C ALA A 387 -2.52 10.51 36.56
N LYS A 388 -2.66 9.20 36.76
CA LYS A 388 -3.16 8.58 38.00
C LYS A 388 -2.25 7.43 38.43
N PRO A 389 -2.34 6.95 39.68
CA PRO A 389 -1.68 5.71 40.07
C PRO A 389 -2.13 4.56 39.16
N GLY A 390 -1.17 3.90 38.51
CA GLY A 390 -1.37 2.92 37.44
C GLY A 390 -0.75 3.34 36.10
N ASP A 391 -0.52 4.64 35.90
CA ASP A 391 -0.15 5.18 34.58
C ASP A 391 1.37 5.32 34.38
N PHE A 392 1.76 5.37 33.11
CA PHE A 392 3.11 5.67 32.66
C PHE A 392 3.14 6.99 31.89
N VAL A 393 4.04 7.90 32.25
CA VAL A 393 4.13 9.23 31.64
C VAL A 393 5.47 9.38 30.94
N LEU A 394 5.43 9.69 29.65
CA LEU A 394 6.58 9.95 28.80
C LEU A 394 6.75 11.46 28.62
N PHE A 395 7.99 11.94 28.53
CA PHE A 395 8.32 13.35 28.36
C PHE A 395 9.24 13.53 27.15
N SER A 396 8.94 14.54 26.33
CA SER A 396 9.83 15.07 25.31
C SER A 396 10.08 16.55 25.58
N ALA A 397 11.36 16.96 25.54
CA ALA A 397 11.80 18.31 25.91
C ALA A 397 12.81 18.84 24.91
N ASP A 398 12.36 19.61 23.94
CA ASP A 398 13.17 20.17 22.86
C ASP A 398 12.48 21.41 22.23
N ARG A 399 12.93 21.86 21.06
CA ARG A 399 12.22 22.82 20.21
C ARG A 399 10.85 22.25 19.81
N LEU A 400 9.87 23.15 19.63
CA LEU A 400 8.46 22.81 19.40
C LEU A 400 8.26 21.81 18.25
N GLU A 401 8.93 22.04 17.12
CA GLU A 401 8.85 21.18 15.94
C GLU A 401 9.32 19.75 16.24
N THR A 402 10.49 19.60 16.86
CA THR A 402 11.04 18.31 17.28
C THR A 402 10.12 17.61 18.27
N VAL A 403 9.59 18.33 19.26
CA VAL A 403 8.67 17.74 20.25
C VAL A 403 7.38 17.26 19.58
N ARG A 404 6.77 18.04 18.68
CA ARG A 404 5.57 17.64 17.92
C ARG A 404 5.85 16.36 17.12
N LYS A 405 6.93 16.31 16.35
CA LYS A 405 7.35 15.13 15.57
C LYS A 405 7.55 13.89 16.46
N VAL A 406 8.33 14.01 17.52
CA VAL A 406 8.67 12.90 18.41
C VAL A 406 7.44 12.38 19.16
N THR A 407 6.62 13.28 19.72
CA THR A 407 5.43 12.88 20.48
C THR A 407 4.36 12.27 19.58
N GLY A 408 4.14 12.80 18.37
CA GLY A 408 3.25 12.19 17.39
C GLY A 408 3.69 10.78 16.98
N ALA A 409 4.98 10.58 16.71
CA ALA A 409 5.53 9.27 16.39
C ALA A 409 5.43 8.28 17.57
N LEU A 410 5.78 8.72 18.79
CA LEU A 410 5.65 7.90 19.99
C LEU A 410 4.20 7.50 20.26
N ARG A 411 3.25 8.42 20.07
CA ARG A 411 1.83 8.16 20.21
C ARG A 411 1.37 7.02 19.30
N LEU A 412 1.76 7.04 18.02
CA LEU A 412 1.45 5.96 17.08
C LEU A 412 2.16 4.65 17.46
N LYS A 413 3.42 4.71 17.90
CA LYS A 413 4.16 3.53 18.34
C LYS A 413 3.54 2.86 19.56
N LEU A 414 3.06 3.65 20.52
CA LEU A 414 2.33 3.16 21.68
C LEU A 414 1.01 2.50 21.28
N ALA A 415 0.29 3.09 20.33
CA ALA A 415 -0.95 2.49 19.82
C ALA A 415 -0.73 1.14 19.13
N GLU A 416 0.40 0.98 18.43
CA GLU A 416 0.81 -0.30 17.85
C GLU A 416 1.13 -1.33 18.95
N ILE A 417 1.98 -0.98 19.92
CA ILE A 417 2.42 -1.90 20.99
C ILE A 417 1.25 -2.32 21.90
N LEU A 418 0.32 -1.41 22.13
CA LEU A 418 -0.84 -1.62 23.02
C LEU A 418 -2.11 -2.04 22.24
N GLU A 419 -1.99 -2.27 20.93
CA GLU A 419 -3.09 -2.70 20.05
C GLU A 419 -4.34 -1.81 20.15
N LEU A 420 -4.16 -0.49 20.28
CA LEU A 420 -5.26 0.48 20.51
C LEU A 420 -6.05 0.83 19.23
N GLN A 421 -5.60 0.39 18.07
CA GLN A 421 -6.19 0.73 16.78
C GLN A 421 -7.19 -0.32 16.33
N ASP A 422 -8.47 -0.17 16.71
CA ASP A 422 -9.55 -1.05 16.21
C ASP A 422 -9.70 -0.92 14.68
N PRO A 423 -9.45 -1.98 13.88
CA PRO A 423 -9.61 -1.95 12.43
C PRO A 423 -11.07 -1.79 11.97
N GLY A 424 -12.05 -2.13 12.82
CA GLY A 424 -13.48 -2.01 12.53
C GLY A 424 -14.03 -0.60 12.79
N HIS A 425 -13.28 0.25 13.49
CA HIS A 425 -13.68 1.61 13.82
C HIS A 425 -13.14 2.62 12.80
N PHE A 426 -14.04 3.45 12.25
CA PHE A 426 -13.68 4.53 11.34
C PHE A 426 -13.80 5.87 12.07
N ALA A 427 -12.66 6.54 12.24
CA ALA A 427 -12.56 7.81 12.93
C ALA A 427 -12.11 8.90 11.95
N PHE A 428 -13.06 9.76 11.57
CA PHE A 428 -12.81 10.92 10.72
C PHE A 428 -12.33 12.12 11.53
N ALA A 429 -11.49 12.94 10.91
CA ALA A 429 -11.16 14.27 11.38
C ALA A 429 -11.07 15.24 10.19
N ILE A 430 -11.40 16.51 10.43
CA ILE A 430 -11.17 17.60 9.49
C ILE A 430 -10.12 18.50 10.12
N VAL A 431 -9.02 18.75 9.41
CA VAL A 431 -8.00 19.71 9.83
C VAL A 431 -8.08 20.93 8.94
N THR A 432 -8.04 22.13 9.52
CA THR A 432 -8.13 23.41 8.78
C THR A 432 -7.04 24.38 9.22
N ASP A 433 -6.96 25.54 8.59
CA ASP A 433 -6.13 26.66 9.04
C ASP A 433 -4.63 26.32 9.01
N PHE A 434 -4.24 25.57 8.00
CA PHE A 434 -2.85 25.23 7.75
C PHE A 434 -2.01 26.48 7.48
N PRO A 435 -0.72 26.47 7.85
CA PRO A 435 0.25 27.39 7.28
C PRO A 435 0.15 27.40 5.74
N MET A 436 0.43 28.55 5.12
CA MET A 436 0.41 28.66 3.66
C MET A 436 1.70 28.12 3.05
N PHE A 437 2.81 28.28 3.77
CA PHE A 437 4.15 27.97 3.31
C PHE A 437 4.90 27.13 4.34
N GLU A 438 5.79 26.27 3.84
CA GLU A 438 6.78 25.54 4.61
C GLU A 438 8.17 25.94 4.12
N TYR A 439 9.15 26.09 5.01
CA TYR A 439 10.51 26.37 4.60
C TYR A 439 11.21 25.07 4.22
N SER A 440 11.64 24.96 2.96
CA SER A 440 12.45 23.84 2.50
C SER A 440 13.93 24.16 2.73
N GLU A 441 14.58 23.41 3.63
CA GLU A 441 16.04 23.49 3.79
C GLU A 441 16.78 22.99 2.54
N ASP A 442 16.20 22.04 1.81
CA ASP A 442 16.78 21.47 0.59
C ASP A 442 16.79 22.48 -0.58
N GLU A 443 15.72 23.26 -0.70
CA GLU A 443 15.57 24.26 -1.76
C GLU A 443 15.97 25.68 -1.33
N ASP A 444 16.34 25.87 -0.07
CA ASP A 444 16.66 27.15 0.57
C ASP A 444 15.61 28.24 0.30
N ARG A 445 14.34 27.86 0.33
CA ARG A 445 13.20 28.76 0.06
C ARG A 445 11.90 28.24 0.67
N TYR A 446 10.91 29.12 0.74
CA TYR A 446 9.54 28.72 1.05
C TYR A 446 8.90 27.97 -0.12
N VAL A 447 8.28 26.83 0.18
CA VAL A 447 7.44 26.04 -0.70
C VAL A 447 6.00 26.10 -0.22
N ALA A 448 5.03 25.85 -1.12
CA ALA A 448 3.63 25.83 -0.73
C ALA A 448 3.34 24.56 0.08
N GLN A 449 2.61 24.66 1.19
CA GLN A 449 2.28 23.49 2.01
C GLN A 449 1.30 22.54 1.30
N HIS A 450 0.37 23.08 0.50
CA HIS A 450 -0.57 22.29 -0.32
C HIS A 450 -0.32 22.50 -1.80
N HIS A 451 -0.68 23.67 -2.33
CA HIS A 451 -0.42 24.04 -3.72
C HIS A 451 -0.44 25.57 -3.84
N PRO A 452 0.20 26.15 -4.88
CA PRO A 452 0.41 27.60 -4.97
C PRO A 452 -0.86 28.42 -5.31
N PHE A 453 -2.02 27.77 -5.48
CA PHE A 453 -3.30 28.41 -5.84
C PHE A 453 -4.26 28.54 -4.65
N THR A 454 -3.81 28.15 -3.45
CA THR A 454 -4.61 28.21 -2.22
C THR A 454 -4.75 29.66 -1.75
N MET A 455 -5.97 30.05 -1.38
CA MET A 455 -6.27 31.38 -0.85
C MET A 455 -5.69 31.55 0.56
N PRO A 456 -4.86 32.58 0.81
CA PRO A 456 -4.51 32.98 2.17
C PRO A 456 -5.70 33.64 2.87
N TYR A 457 -5.70 33.60 4.20
CA TYR A 457 -6.61 34.44 4.97
C TYR A 457 -6.41 35.92 4.64
N LYS A 458 -7.51 36.66 4.46
CA LYS A 458 -7.49 38.07 4.05
C LYS A 458 -6.69 38.94 5.01
N GLU A 459 -6.78 38.66 6.30
CA GLU A 459 -6.03 39.34 7.36
C GLU A 459 -4.51 39.10 7.30
N ASP A 460 -4.07 37.99 6.69
CA ASP A 460 -2.67 37.59 6.63
C ASP A 460 -2.00 38.06 5.31
N LEU A 461 -2.77 38.58 4.34
CA LEU A 461 -2.27 39.13 3.07
C LEU A 461 -1.11 40.13 3.22
N PRO A 462 -1.07 41.03 4.21
CA PRO A 462 0.06 41.93 4.40
C PRO A 462 1.38 41.21 4.73
N LEU A 463 1.31 40.00 5.29
CA LEU A 463 2.47 39.22 5.74
C LEU A 463 3.14 38.41 4.62
N LEU A 464 2.46 38.21 3.48
CA LEU A 464 2.91 37.35 2.38
C LEU A 464 4.37 37.51 1.97
N LEU A 465 4.90 38.74 1.95
CA LEU A 465 6.27 39.03 1.54
C LEU A 465 7.20 39.40 2.72
N SER A 466 6.64 39.76 3.87
CA SER A 466 7.43 40.21 5.02
C SER A 466 7.70 39.11 6.04
N ASP A 467 6.74 38.21 6.24
CA ASP A 467 6.82 37.13 7.22
C ASP A 467 5.97 35.92 6.74
N PRO A 468 6.41 35.20 5.69
CA PRO A 468 5.63 34.12 5.07
C PRO A 468 5.28 32.99 6.03
N ALA A 469 6.13 32.72 7.03
CA ALA A 469 5.95 31.64 8.00
C ALA A 469 4.68 31.78 8.87
N ARG A 470 4.10 32.99 8.95
CA ARG A 470 2.90 33.26 9.75
C ARG A 470 1.61 33.32 8.93
N VAL A 471 1.70 33.20 7.61
CA VAL A 471 0.54 33.27 6.73
C VAL A 471 -0.23 31.97 6.84
N ARG A 472 -1.52 32.05 7.21
CA ARG A 472 -2.42 30.91 7.20
C ARG A 472 -3.17 30.83 5.87
N SER A 473 -3.64 29.63 5.56
CA SER A 473 -4.37 29.32 4.35
C SER A 473 -5.80 28.85 4.62
N GLU A 474 -6.70 29.12 3.69
CA GLU A 474 -8.05 28.55 3.65
C GLU A 474 -8.04 27.11 3.09
N ALA A 475 -7.03 26.32 3.49
CA ALA A 475 -6.90 24.90 3.18
C ALA A 475 -7.54 24.03 4.26
N TYR A 476 -7.89 22.81 3.86
CA TYR A 476 -8.52 21.82 4.71
C TYR A 476 -8.26 20.40 4.22
N ASP A 477 -8.00 19.51 5.16
CA ASP A 477 -7.73 18.11 4.92
C ASP A 477 -8.78 17.24 5.61
N PHE A 478 -9.20 16.17 4.93
CA PHE A 478 -9.97 15.10 5.56
C PHE A 478 -9.05 13.94 5.89
N VAL A 479 -9.13 13.50 7.13
CA VAL A 479 -8.32 12.44 7.70
C VAL A 479 -9.25 11.30 8.10
N LEU A 480 -8.85 10.07 7.81
CA LEU A 480 -9.51 8.87 8.28
C LEU A 480 -8.47 7.93 8.88
N ASN A 481 -8.66 7.55 10.14
CA ASN A 481 -7.81 6.57 10.84
C ASN A 481 -6.31 6.95 10.82
N GLY A 482 -6.00 8.25 10.94
CA GLY A 482 -4.62 8.76 10.90
C GLY A 482 -4.02 8.86 9.51
N VAL A 483 -4.81 8.64 8.46
CA VAL A 483 -4.38 8.75 7.07
C VAL A 483 -5.09 9.94 6.43
N GLU A 484 -4.32 10.83 5.82
CA GLU A 484 -4.85 11.89 4.95
C GLU A 484 -5.58 11.23 3.77
N LEU A 485 -6.90 11.37 3.71
CA LEU A 485 -7.70 10.88 2.57
C LEU A 485 -7.54 11.80 1.37
N GLY A 486 -7.54 13.10 1.63
CA GLY A 486 -7.51 14.14 0.63
C GLY A 486 -7.41 15.52 1.23
N SER A 487 -7.16 16.47 0.34
CA SER A 487 -6.94 17.87 0.65
C SER A 487 -7.70 18.78 -0.32
N GLY A 488 -8.06 19.96 0.15
CA GLY A 488 -8.70 21.00 -0.63
C GLY A 488 -8.42 22.38 -0.08
N SER A 489 -8.84 23.39 -0.84
CA SER A 489 -8.76 24.77 -0.41
C SER A 489 -9.74 25.65 -1.18
N ILE A 490 -10.04 26.80 -0.61
CA ILE A 490 -10.54 27.93 -1.39
C ILE A 490 -9.40 28.43 -2.29
N ARG A 491 -9.71 28.72 -3.55
CA ARG A 491 -8.72 29.11 -4.55
C ARG A 491 -8.59 30.62 -4.64
N ILE A 492 -7.38 31.04 -4.99
CA ILE A 492 -7.13 32.40 -5.42
C ILE A 492 -7.81 32.62 -6.78
N HIS A 493 -8.74 33.56 -6.84
CA HIS A 493 -9.39 34.01 -8.07
C HIS A 493 -8.92 35.41 -8.51
N ASP A 494 -8.16 36.10 -7.66
CA ASP A 494 -7.59 37.43 -7.93
C ASP A 494 -6.16 37.31 -8.47
N SER A 495 -5.92 37.87 -9.66
CA SER A 495 -4.62 37.77 -10.33
C SER A 495 -3.47 38.49 -9.62
N GLU A 496 -3.76 39.56 -8.87
CA GLU A 496 -2.76 40.30 -8.10
C GLU A 496 -2.35 39.49 -6.87
N ILE A 497 -3.31 38.91 -6.16
CA ILE A 497 -3.03 38.01 -5.03
C ILE A 497 -2.20 36.82 -5.50
N GLN A 498 -2.60 36.18 -6.61
CA GLN A 498 -1.88 35.02 -7.15
C GLN A 498 -0.44 35.35 -7.52
N THR A 499 -0.22 36.53 -8.11
CA THR A 499 1.13 37.02 -8.45
C THR A 499 1.98 37.23 -7.19
N ARG A 500 1.42 37.80 -6.12
CA ARG A 500 2.12 38.00 -4.84
C ARG A 500 2.47 36.67 -4.15
N VAL A 501 1.60 35.67 -4.25
CA VAL A 501 1.86 34.32 -3.74
C VAL A 501 3.01 33.65 -4.50
N PHE A 502 3.04 33.75 -5.83
CA PHE A 502 4.17 33.24 -6.60
C PHE A 502 5.49 33.95 -6.27
N GLN A 503 5.46 35.26 -6.02
CA GLN A 503 6.63 36.01 -5.58
C GLN A 503 7.12 35.54 -4.19
N ALA A 504 6.21 35.27 -3.26
CA ALA A 504 6.54 34.72 -1.94
C ALA A 504 7.21 33.34 -2.04
N LEU A 505 6.85 32.54 -3.05
CA LEU A 505 7.47 31.25 -3.37
C LEU A 505 8.81 31.39 -4.13
N GLY A 506 9.24 32.61 -4.46
CA GLY A 506 10.52 32.88 -5.11
C GLY A 506 10.49 32.88 -6.64
N PHE A 507 9.32 32.82 -7.28
CA PHE A 507 9.24 32.88 -8.74
C PHE A 507 9.46 34.30 -9.29
N SER A 508 10.26 34.40 -10.34
CA SER A 508 10.41 35.61 -11.15
C SER A 508 9.16 35.89 -12.00
N LYS A 509 9.03 37.12 -12.51
CA LYS A 509 7.89 37.49 -13.36
C LYS A 509 7.87 36.69 -14.66
N GLU A 510 9.04 36.42 -15.21
CA GLU A 510 9.25 35.67 -16.45
C GLU A 510 8.81 34.20 -16.26
N GLU A 511 9.21 33.57 -15.16
CA GLU A 511 8.79 32.20 -14.83
C GLU A 511 7.29 32.09 -14.58
N ILE A 512 6.69 33.10 -13.92
CA ILE A 512 5.24 33.16 -13.69
C ILE A 512 4.50 33.20 -15.02
N GLU A 513 4.90 34.05 -15.95
CA GLU A 513 4.25 34.17 -17.26
C GLU A 513 4.45 32.90 -18.10
N GLU A 514 5.68 32.36 -18.14
CA GLU A 514 5.99 31.16 -18.92
C GLU A 514 5.19 29.96 -18.43
N ARG A 515 5.10 29.74 -17.11
CA ARG A 515 4.49 28.55 -16.54
C ARG A 515 2.98 28.70 -16.34
N PHE A 516 2.53 29.85 -15.86
CA PHE A 516 1.17 30.07 -15.38
C PHE A 516 0.43 31.21 -16.10
N GLY A 517 1.04 31.84 -17.11
CA GLY A 517 0.46 32.99 -17.82
C GLY A 517 -0.92 32.71 -18.42
N PHE A 518 -1.16 31.50 -18.93
CA PHE A 518 -2.47 31.12 -19.47
C PHE A 518 -3.58 31.12 -18.40
N MET A 519 -3.26 30.66 -17.19
CA MET A 519 -4.19 30.60 -16.05
C MET A 519 -4.43 31.99 -15.48
N LEU A 520 -3.36 32.77 -15.27
CA LEU A 520 -3.46 34.18 -14.84
C LEU A 520 -4.25 35.02 -15.84
N ASN A 521 -4.06 34.76 -17.14
CA ASN A 521 -4.85 35.39 -18.19
C ASN A 521 -6.32 34.99 -18.08
N ALA A 522 -6.64 33.72 -17.85
CA ALA A 522 -8.03 33.27 -17.65
C ALA A 522 -8.70 33.99 -16.47
N PHE A 523 -8.00 34.19 -15.35
CA PHE A 523 -8.55 34.88 -14.18
C PHE A 523 -8.95 36.34 -14.44
N ARG A 524 -8.30 37.01 -15.40
CA ARG A 524 -8.65 38.39 -15.80
C ARG A 524 -10.01 38.51 -16.48
N TYR A 525 -10.58 37.42 -16.98
CA TYR A 525 -11.88 37.41 -17.64
C TYR A 525 -13.04 37.09 -16.68
N GLY A 526 -12.85 37.33 -15.38
CA GLY A 526 -13.88 37.18 -14.36
C GLY A 526 -13.92 35.77 -13.77
N ALA A 527 -12.81 35.31 -13.17
CA ALA A 527 -12.85 34.11 -12.36
C ALA A 527 -13.77 34.30 -11.14
N PRO A 528 -14.75 33.41 -10.91
CA PRO A 528 -15.57 33.47 -9.71
C PRO A 528 -14.74 33.07 -8.48
N PRO A 529 -15.11 33.47 -7.26
CA PRO A 529 -14.66 32.78 -6.06
C PRO A 529 -14.97 31.30 -6.21
N HIS A 530 -14.02 30.42 -5.94
CA HIS A 530 -14.20 28.98 -6.11
C HIS A 530 -13.34 28.22 -5.10
N GLY A 531 -13.74 27.00 -4.82
CA GLY A 531 -13.06 26.10 -3.91
C GLY A 531 -13.33 24.66 -4.28
N GLY A 532 -12.45 23.77 -3.84
CA GLY A 532 -12.64 22.36 -4.15
C GLY A 532 -11.80 21.45 -3.28
N PHE A 533 -11.80 20.19 -3.66
CA PHE A 533 -11.22 19.11 -2.87
C PHE A 533 -10.87 17.94 -3.78
N ALA A 534 -9.84 17.18 -3.40
CA ALA A 534 -9.53 15.92 -4.04
C ALA A 534 -9.13 14.88 -3.00
N PHE A 535 -9.60 13.65 -3.15
CA PHE A 535 -9.15 12.53 -2.31
C PHE A 535 -8.74 11.32 -3.13
N GLY A 536 -7.79 10.56 -2.59
CA GLY A 536 -7.34 9.30 -3.16
C GLY A 536 -8.44 8.24 -3.03
N LEU A 537 -9.16 7.97 -4.12
CA LEU A 537 -10.20 6.95 -4.17
C LEU A 537 -9.62 5.57 -3.82
N ASP A 538 -8.41 5.28 -4.30
CA ASP A 538 -7.72 4.02 -4.01
C ASP A 538 -7.54 3.82 -2.49
N ARG A 539 -7.12 4.88 -1.80
CA ARG A 539 -6.88 4.88 -0.36
C ARG A 539 -8.18 4.78 0.44
N LEU A 540 -9.23 5.50 0.03
CA LEU A 540 -10.56 5.35 0.63
C LEU A 540 -11.04 3.89 0.52
N VAL A 541 -10.98 3.30 -0.67
CA VAL A 541 -11.43 1.92 -0.91
C VAL A 541 -10.59 0.93 -0.12
N MET A 542 -9.26 1.12 -0.04
CA MET A 542 -8.36 0.29 0.76
C MET A 542 -8.76 0.30 2.25
N ILE A 543 -8.90 1.48 2.85
CA ILE A 543 -9.25 1.62 4.26
C ILE A 543 -10.63 1.04 4.53
N LEU A 544 -11.62 1.37 3.68
CA LEU A 544 -12.97 0.84 3.84
C LEU A 544 -13.01 -0.67 3.62
N ALA A 545 -12.21 -1.26 2.74
CA ALA A 545 -12.15 -2.71 2.56
C ALA A 545 -11.43 -3.42 3.73
N GLY A 546 -10.70 -2.70 4.58
CA GLY A 546 -9.85 -3.27 5.63
C GLY A 546 -8.55 -3.86 5.08
N GLU A 547 -8.10 -3.39 3.91
CA GLU A 547 -6.88 -3.86 3.26
C GLU A 547 -5.67 -3.02 3.67
N GLN A 548 -4.47 -3.63 3.64
CA GLN A 548 -3.21 -2.98 4.05
C GLN A 548 -2.39 -2.42 2.88
N SER A 549 -2.83 -2.68 1.64
CA SER A 549 -2.10 -2.33 0.43
C SER A 549 -3.05 -1.93 -0.69
N LEU A 550 -2.72 -0.88 -1.44
CA LEU A 550 -3.48 -0.50 -2.64
C LEU A 550 -3.49 -1.60 -3.70
N ARG A 551 -2.50 -2.51 -3.65
CA ARG A 551 -2.39 -3.63 -4.59
C ARG A 551 -3.56 -4.60 -4.46
N ASP A 552 -4.25 -4.64 -3.33
CA ASP A 552 -5.40 -5.53 -3.12
C ASP A 552 -6.74 -4.92 -3.58
N ILE A 553 -6.75 -3.64 -3.97
CA ILE A 553 -7.93 -2.92 -4.49
C ILE A 553 -7.75 -2.39 -5.92
N ILE A 554 -6.55 -2.53 -6.49
CA ILE A 554 -6.21 -2.21 -7.88
C ILE A 554 -6.12 -3.52 -8.66
N ALA A 555 -6.73 -3.56 -9.85
CA ALA A 555 -6.74 -4.76 -10.67
C ALA A 555 -5.33 -5.20 -11.09
N PHE A 556 -4.55 -4.27 -11.64
CA PHE A 556 -3.18 -4.49 -12.14
C PHE A 556 -2.23 -3.42 -11.57
N PRO A 557 -1.77 -3.59 -10.32
CA PRO A 557 -0.89 -2.63 -9.67
C PRO A 557 0.57 -2.78 -10.11
N LYS A 558 1.36 -1.74 -9.90
CA LYS A 558 2.83 -1.77 -10.02
C LYS A 558 3.49 -2.19 -8.71
N VAL A 559 4.70 -2.75 -8.81
CA VAL A 559 5.57 -3.04 -7.65
C VAL A 559 6.40 -1.81 -7.26
N ARG A 560 7.30 -1.95 -6.28
CA ARG A 560 8.00 -0.82 -5.62
C ARG A 560 8.92 -0.02 -6.56
N ASP A 561 9.44 -0.64 -7.62
CA ASP A 561 10.29 0.00 -8.63
C ASP A 561 9.50 0.51 -9.85
N ALA A 562 8.18 0.68 -9.69
CA ALA A 562 7.23 1.08 -10.73
C ALA A 562 7.06 0.05 -11.88
N SER A 563 7.61 -1.16 -11.76
CA SER A 563 7.42 -2.20 -12.77
C SER A 563 6.09 -2.96 -12.62
N ASP A 564 5.61 -3.51 -13.73
CA ASP A 564 4.50 -4.46 -13.82
C ASP A 564 5.09 -5.86 -14.10
N PRO A 565 5.10 -6.78 -13.12
CA PRO A 565 5.64 -8.12 -13.30
C PRO A 565 4.87 -8.97 -14.31
N MET A 566 3.58 -8.68 -14.54
CA MET A 566 2.73 -9.44 -15.46
C MET A 566 3.04 -9.09 -16.91
N THR A 567 3.15 -7.79 -17.21
CA THR A 567 3.42 -7.32 -18.58
C THR A 567 4.91 -7.09 -18.84
N GLN A 568 5.75 -7.18 -17.81
CA GLN A 568 7.18 -6.83 -17.83
C GLN A 568 7.41 -5.38 -18.29
N ALA A 569 6.53 -4.46 -17.86
CA ALA A 569 6.68 -3.03 -18.12
C ALA A 569 7.42 -2.34 -16.96
N PRO A 570 8.17 -1.25 -17.19
CA PRO A 570 8.56 -0.71 -18.50
C PRO A 570 9.55 -1.63 -19.25
N SER A 571 9.67 -1.44 -20.56
CA SER A 571 10.57 -2.22 -21.44
C SER A 571 11.25 -1.31 -22.47
N THR A 572 12.23 -1.84 -23.19
CA THR A 572 12.86 -1.16 -24.33
C THR A 572 11.88 -1.03 -25.51
N VAL A 573 12.13 -0.03 -26.35
CA VAL A 573 11.41 0.24 -27.61
C VAL A 573 12.36 0.12 -28.79
N ASP A 574 11.82 -0.07 -29.99
CA ASP A 574 12.63 -0.19 -31.20
C ASP A 574 13.31 1.14 -31.55
N GLN A 575 14.51 1.08 -32.14
CA GLN A 575 15.26 2.27 -32.53
C GLN A 575 14.45 3.21 -33.46
N GLN A 576 13.63 2.64 -34.36
CA GLN A 576 12.76 3.43 -35.23
C GLN A 576 11.77 4.31 -34.44
N GLN A 577 11.26 3.82 -33.31
CA GLN A 577 10.34 4.61 -32.47
C GLN A 577 11.07 5.79 -31.82
N LEU A 578 12.34 5.61 -31.42
CA LEU A 578 13.17 6.68 -30.88
C LEU A 578 13.51 7.72 -31.95
N ASP A 579 13.85 7.27 -33.16
CA ASP A 579 14.17 8.13 -34.31
C ASP A 579 12.96 8.98 -34.72
N ASP A 580 11.77 8.37 -34.77
CA ASP A 580 10.51 9.08 -35.06
C ASP A 580 10.19 10.15 -34.01
N LEU A 581 10.61 9.93 -32.77
CA LEU A 581 10.44 10.88 -31.66
C LEU A 581 11.60 11.89 -31.56
N GLY A 582 12.67 11.74 -32.35
CA GLY A 582 13.87 12.57 -32.27
C GLY A 582 14.62 12.43 -30.95
N ILE A 583 14.49 11.29 -30.26
CA ILE A 583 15.10 11.03 -28.97
C ILE A 583 16.29 10.11 -29.14
N ARG A 584 17.40 10.43 -28.47
CA ARG A 584 18.55 9.54 -28.36
C ARG A 584 18.74 9.16 -26.90
N LEU A 585 18.88 7.86 -26.63
CA LEU A 585 19.23 7.38 -25.30
C LEU A 585 20.64 7.84 -24.92
N ALA A 586 20.86 8.10 -23.63
CA ALA A 586 22.18 8.47 -23.12
C ALA A 586 23.21 7.36 -23.38
N GLU A 587 24.48 7.74 -23.59
CA GLU A 587 25.54 6.78 -23.89
C GLU A 587 25.73 5.72 -22.80
N SER A 588 25.50 6.07 -21.54
CA SER A 588 25.53 5.11 -20.41
C SER A 588 24.52 3.99 -20.61
N VAL A 589 23.29 4.34 -20.98
CA VAL A 589 22.19 3.38 -21.22
C VAL A 589 22.50 2.50 -22.42
N LEU A 590 23.05 3.07 -23.49
CA LEU A 590 23.45 2.31 -24.69
C LEU A 590 24.59 1.34 -24.39
N ARG A 591 25.58 1.72 -23.56
CA ARG A 591 26.67 0.82 -23.14
C ARG A 591 26.17 -0.34 -22.27
N ASP A 592 25.20 -0.08 -21.39
CA ASP A 592 24.56 -1.10 -20.57
C ASP A 592 23.67 -2.04 -21.42
N GLN A 593 23.03 -1.51 -22.46
CA GLN A 593 22.31 -2.30 -23.46
C GLN A 593 23.25 -3.14 -24.34
N ASP A 594 24.39 -2.59 -24.77
CA ASP A 594 25.40 -3.34 -25.54
C ASP A 594 26.06 -4.44 -24.69
N THR A 595 26.30 -4.20 -23.40
CA THR A 595 26.83 -5.24 -22.49
C THR A 595 25.79 -6.30 -22.14
N SER A 596 24.51 -5.95 -21.99
CA SER A 596 23.42 -6.91 -21.76
C SER A 596 23.01 -7.69 -23.01
N GLN A 597 22.98 -7.05 -24.19
CA GLN A 597 22.79 -7.71 -25.48
C GLN A 597 24.01 -8.54 -25.87
N ALA A 598 25.24 -8.10 -25.60
CA ALA A 598 26.42 -8.96 -25.75
C ALA A 598 26.37 -10.16 -24.78
N ALA A 599 25.85 -9.99 -23.56
CA ALA A 599 25.64 -11.09 -22.62
C ALA A 599 24.53 -12.08 -23.04
N GLN A 600 23.54 -11.64 -23.83
CA GLN A 600 22.47 -12.48 -24.38
C GLN A 600 22.79 -13.08 -25.76
N ALA A 601 23.54 -12.38 -26.62
CA ALA A 601 23.90 -12.81 -27.98
C ALA A 601 25.23 -13.58 -28.03
N GLY A 602 26.01 -13.56 -26.96
CA GLY A 602 27.17 -14.41 -26.76
C GLY A 602 27.41 -14.55 -25.27
N ARG A 603 26.85 -15.60 -24.65
CA ARG A 603 27.21 -16.02 -23.30
C ARG A 603 28.71 -16.29 -23.26
N THR A 604 29.51 -15.25 -23.05
CA THR A 604 30.91 -15.38 -22.69
C THR A 604 30.88 -15.54 -21.20
N VAL A 605 30.72 -16.80 -20.76
CA VAL A 605 30.61 -17.13 -19.35
C VAL A 605 31.91 -16.70 -18.68
N LYS A 606 31.86 -15.61 -17.91
CA LYS A 606 33.01 -15.20 -17.09
C LYS A 606 33.10 -16.15 -15.91
N VAL A 607 33.99 -17.13 -16.01
CA VAL A 607 34.36 -17.98 -14.88
C VAL A 607 35.37 -17.22 -14.02
N ASP A 608 34.90 -16.74 -12.86
CA ASP A 608 35.74 -16.09 -11.85
C ASP A 608 36.39 -17.16 -10.97
N ILE A 609 37.57 -17.64 -11.39
CA ILE A 609 38.30 -18.68 -10.67
C ILE A 609 38.76 -18.19 -9.30
N GLY A 610 39.11 -16.90 -9.15
CA GLY A 610 39.57 -16.36 -7.86
C GLY A 610 38.49 -16.43 -6.79
N LYS A 611 37.23 -16.14 -7.16
CA LYS A 611 36.10 -16.33 -6.25
C LYS A 611 35.84 -17.81 -5.95
N LEU A 612 36.06 -18.70 -6.93
CA LEU A 612 35.88 -20.14 -6.76
C LEU A 612 36.96 -20.75 -5.85
N GLU A 613 38.21 -20.29 -5.97
CA GLU A 613 39.32 -20.60 -5.07
C GLU A 613 39.03 -20.18 -3.63
N GLU A 614 38.52 -18.96 -3.45
CA GLU A 614 38.16 -18.42 -2.14
C GLU A 614 37.05 -19.27 -1.48
N GLN A 615 36.00 -19.60 -2.24
CA GLN A 615 34.89 -20.42 -1.75
C GLN A 615 35.28 -21.88 -1.48
N ALA A 616 36.11 -22.47 -2.35
CA ALA A 616 36.60 -23.84 -2.16
C ALA A 616 37.74 -23.94 -1.14
N ARG A 617 38.27 -22.81 -0.67
CA ARG A 617 39.49 -22.71 0.17
C ARG A 617 40.68 -23.47 -0.42
N LEU A 618 40.79 -23.47 -1.75
CA LEU A 618 41.90 -24.07 -2.50
C LEU A 618 42.79 -22.96 -3.08
N ARG A 619 44.10 -23.21 -3.18
CA ARG A 619 45.03 -22.32 -3.90
C ARG A 619 45.51 -23.03 -5.14
N LEU A 620 45.16 -22.54 -6.32
CA LEU A 620 45.65 -23.05 -7.58
C LEU A 620 46.89 -22.26 -7.98
N SER A 621 47.85 -22.94 -8.61
CA SER A 621 48.92 -22.25 -9.33
C SER A 621 48.34 -21.57 -10.58
N PRO A 622 49.04 -20.58 -11.17
CA PRO A 622 48.58 -19.92 -12.40
C PRO A 622 48.32 -20.89 -13.57
N GLN A 623 48.98 -22.05 -13.59
CA GLN A 623 48.76 -23.09 -14.60
C GLN A 623 47.48 -23.89 -14.32
N GLU A 624 47.21 -24.20 -13.06
CA GLU A 624 45.98 -24.88 -12.64
C GLU A 624 44.75 -23.97 -12.75
N GLU A 625 44.90 -22.66 -12.49
CA GLU A 625 43.85 -21.67 -12.69
C GLU A 625 43.42 -21.60 -14.17
N ALA A 626 44.40 -21.59 -15.08
CA ALA A 626 44.15 -21.58 -16.52
C ALA A 626 43.44 -22.86 -16.98
N LEU A 627 43.88 -24.02 -16.49
CA LEU A 627 43.28 -25.31 -16.82
C LEU A 627 41.86 -25.46 -16.25
N ALA A 628 41.64 -25.04 -15.01
CA ALA A 628 40.31 -25.08 -14.38
C ALA A 628 39.32 -24.18 -15.12
N ARG A 629 39.78 -23.01 -15.58
CA ARG A 629 38.98 -22.09 -16.39
C ARG A 629 38.56 -22.71 -17.73
N GLU A 630 39.49 -23.37 -18.41
CA GLU A 630 39.22 -24.06 -19.67
C GLU A 630 38.18 -25.18 -19.48
N GLN A 631 38.37 -26.05 -18.47
CA GLN A 631 37.48 -27.16 -18.19
C GLN A 631 36.07 -26.72 -17.77
N LEU A 632 35.95 -25.64 -16.99
CA LEU A 632 34.66 -25.08 -16.60
C LEU A 632 33.91 -24.49 -17.80
N LEU A 633 34.61 -23.82 -18.71
CA LEU A 633 34.02 -23.33 -19.95
C LEU A 633 33.51 -24.46 -20.84
N GLU A 634 34.27 -25.55 -20.96
CA GLU A 634 33.82 -26.75 -21.70
C GLU A 634 32.58 -27.40 -21.07
N LEU A 635 32.55 -27.53 -19.74
CA LEU A 635 31.40 -28.07 -19.02
C LEU A 635 30.13 -27.23 -19.22
N ILE A 636 30.28 -25.90 -19.18
CA ILE A 636 29.15 -24.99 -19.36
C ILE A 636 28.67 -25.05 -20.81
N ALA A 637 29.57 -25.11 -21.79
CA ALA A 637 29.21 -25.30 -23.19
C ALA A 637 28.44 -26.63 -23.40
N LEU A 638 28.87 -27.71 -22.73
CA LEU A 638 28.16 -29.00 -22.77
C LEU A 638 26.76 -28.91 -22.14
N ALA A 639 26.62 -28.24 -20.99
CA ALA A 639 25.34 -28.05 -20.32
C ALA A 639 24.35 -27.23 -21.15
N ASP A 640 24.82 -26.15 -21.77
CA ASP A 640 24.02 -25.33 -22.69
C ASP A 640 23.59 -26.14 -23.92
N ALA A 641 24.49 -26.96 -24.48
CA ALA A 641 24.16 -27.86 -25.58
C ALA A 641 23.10 -28.90 -25.20
N LEU A 642 23.16 -29.45 -23.99
CA LEU A 642 22.14 -30.38 -23.47
C LEU A 642 20.80 -29.70 -23.22
N HIS A 643 20.79 -28.47 -22.71
CA HIS A 643 19.56 -27.72 -22.44
C HIS A 643 18.83 -27.31 -23.73
N ALA A 644 19.57 -27.11 -24.82
CA ALA A 644 19.02 -26.80 -26.14
C ALA A 644 18.43 -28.02 -26.86
N VAL A 645 18.60 -29.25 -26.34
CA VAL A 645 17.98 -30.45 -26.92
C VAL A 645 16.51 -30.51 -26.53
N ASP A 646 15.62 -30.39 -27.52
CA ASP A 646 14.19 -30.62 -27.34
C ASP A 646 13.91 -32.10 -27.08
N THR A 647 13.38 -32.41 -25.90
CA THR A 647 13.05 -33.77 -25.46
C THR A 647 11.54 -33.99 -25.34
N GLY A 648 10.70 -33.04 -25.78
CA GLY A 648 9.24 -33.07 -25.61
C GLY A 648 8.56 -34.28 -26.26
N ASP A 649 9.12 -34.78 -27.36
CA ASP A 649 8.59 -35.95 -28.10
C ASP A 649 9.37 -37.25 -27.84
N SER A 650 10.39 -37.21 -26.98
CA SER A 650 11.21 -38.41 -26.68
C SER A 650 10.56 -39.23 -25.56
N PRO A 651 10.26 -40.53 -25.77
CA PRO A 651 9.75 -41.38 -24.71
C PRO A 651 10.82 -41.54 -23.62
N PRO A 652 10.47 -41.43 -22.33
CA PRO A 652 11.43 -41.58 -21.24
C PRO A 652 12.08 -42.97 -21.30
N THR A 653 13.41 -42.99 -21.34
CA THR A 653 14.23 -44.21 -21.45
C THR A 653 14.22 -45.08 -20.18
N TYR A 654 13.54 -44.64 -19.11
CA TYR A 654 13.43 -45.37 -17.87
C TYR A 654 12.08 -45.14 -17.19
N THR A 655 11.40 -46.22 -16.82
CA THR A 655 10.31 -46.19 -15.85
C THR A 655 10.95 -46.16 -14.47
N PRO A 656 10.70 -45.16 -13.61
CA PRO A 656 11.19 -45.21 -12.24
C PRO A 656 10.67 -46.49 -11.60
N SER A 657 11.56 -47.32 -11.09
CA SER A 657 11.20 -48.45 -10.24
C SER A 657 10.21 -47.96 -9.17
N GLN A 658 9.17 -48.76 -8.87
CA GLN A 658 8.19 -48.41 -7.85
C GLN A 658 8.93 -48.06 -6.56
N ALA A 659 8.94 -46.77 -6.22
CA ALA A 659 9.45 -46.30 -4.95
C ALA A 659 8.39 -46.64 -3.90
N HIS A 660 8.67 -47.67 -3.11
CA HIS A 660 7.95 -47.87 -1.87
C HIS A 660 8.53 -46.92 -0.83
N ASN A 661 7.69 -46.08 -0.24
CA ASN A 661 8.07 -45.36 0.98
C ASN A 661 8.37 -46.41 2.05
N ILE A 662 9.64 -46.55 2.41
CA ILE A 662 10.01 -47.24 3.64
C ILE A 662 9.77 -46.22 4.75
N HIS A 663 8.61 -46.29 5.40
CA HIS A 663 8.44 -45.63 6.67
C HIS A 663 9.41 -46.28 7.66
N LEU A 664 10.27 -45.49 8.31
CA LEU A 664 11.00 -45.96 9.48
C LEU A 664 9.95 -46.37 10.53
N THR A 665 9.65 -47.66 10.61
CA THR A 665 8.65 -48.19 11.54
C THR A 665 9.17 -48.28 12.97
N GLU A 666 10.47 -48.12 13.18
CA GLU A 666 11.09 -48.09 14.51
C GLU A 666 12.17 -47.02 14.53
N ARG A 667 11.80 -45.83 15.01
CA ARG A 667 12.77 -44.88 15.53
C ARG A 667 13.01 -45.28 16.99
N ASP A 668 14.22 -45.74 17.29
CA ASP A 668 14.67 -45.81 18.68
C ASP A 668 14.94 -44.36 19.12
N ASP A 669 13.91 -43.71 19.65
CA ASP A 669 13.96 -42.32 20.13
C ASP A 669 14.76 -42.17 21.43
N ARG A 670 15.51 -43.21 21.85
CA ARG A 670 16.44 -43.05 22.97
C ARG A 670 17.54 -42.07 22.60
N PRO A 671 17.91 -41.15 23.49
CA PRO A 671 19.10 -40.34 23.32
C PRO A 671 20.33 -41.25 23.15
N LEU A 672 21.14 -40.98 22.13
CA LEU A 672 22.43 -41.64 21.98
C LEU A 672 23.29 -41.30 23.19
N THR A 673 23.98 -42.30 23.73
CA THR A 673 25.04 -42.04 24.71
C THR A 673 26.22 -41.37 24.02
N ASN A 674 27.05 -40.65 24.79
CA ASN A 674 28.23 -39.97 24.24
C ASN A 674 29.19 -40.94 23.50
N GLU A 675 29.27 -42.19 23.94
CA GLU A 675 30.06 -43.24 23.25
C GLU A 675 29.47 -43.61 21.88
N GLU A 676 28.14 -43.75 21.78
CA GLU A 676 27.47 -44.10 20.52
C GLU A 676 27.51 -42.93 19.52
N ALA A 677 27.37 -41.70 20.00
CA ALA A 677 27.44 -40.50 19.17
C ALA A 677 28.85 -40.27 18.57
N LEU A 678 29.90 -40.73 19.27
CA LEU A 678 31.30 -40.55 18.87
C LEU A 678 31.97 -41.84 18.37
N GLN A 679 31.20 -42.91 18.11
CA GLN A 679 31.74 -44.21 17.69
C GLN A 679 32.56 -44.17 16.39
N ASN A 680 32.34 -43.15 15.55
CA ASN A 680 33.04 -42.94 14.28
C ASN A 680 34.13 -41.85 14.36
N ALA A 681 34.49 -41.37 15.55
CA ALA A 681 35.55 -40.39 15.72
C ALA A 681 36.91 -40.98 15.27
N ALA A 682 37.66 -40.19 14.50
CA ALA A 682 38.85 -40.68 13.79
C ALA A 682 40.02 -41.10 14.70
N SER A 683 40.08 -40.67 15.96
CA SER A 683 41.09 -41.11 16.93
C SER A 683 40.65 -40.94 18.39
N VAL A 684 41.04 -41.90 19.24
CA VAL A 684 40.81 -41.91 20.70
C VAL A 684 42.15 -42.11 21.40
N SER A 685 42.45 -41.29 22.42
CA SER A 685 43.65 -41.43 23.24
C SER A 685 43.32 -41.08 24.70
N ASP A 686 43.76 -41.92 25.63
CA ASP A 686 43.57 -41.78 27.09
C ASP A 686 42.12 -41.49 27.54
N GLY A 687 41.14 -42.09 26.86
CA GLY A 687 39.72 -41.96 27.21
C GLY A 687 39.04 -40.69 26.69
N PHE A 688 39.71 -39.89 25.85
CA PHE A 688 39.16 -38.70 25.23
C PHE A 688 39.11 -38.84 23.70
N PHE A 689 38.04 -38.32 23.10
CA PHE A 689 37.86 -38.24 21.64
C PHE A 689 38.50 -36.96 21.12
N LEU A 690 39.37 -37.07 20.12
CA LEU A 690 40.06 -35.93 19.53
C LEU A 690 39.20 -35.31 18.42
N VAL A 691 38.64 -34.14 18.67
CA VAL A 691 37.89 -33.36 17.66
C VAL A 691 38.87 -32.39 16.99
N PRO A 692 39.07 -32.42 15.66
CA PRO A 692 39.96 -31.48 15.00
C PRO A 692 39.49 -30.03 15.21
N PRO A 693 40.41 -29.08 15.44
CA PRO A 693 40.06 -27.69 15.65
C PRO A 693 39.35 -27.14 14.41
N VAL A 694 38.15 -26.60 14.59
CA VAL A 694 37.48 -25.79 13.57
C VAL A 694 38.30 -24.51 13.43
N VAL A 695 38.93 -24.32 12.28
CA VAL A 695 39.61 -23.07 11.95
C VAL A 695 38.52 -22.02 11.72
N GLU A 696 38.34 -21.13 12.69
CA GLU A 696 37.52 -19.90 12.55
C GLU A 696 38.07 -19.01 11.43
#